data_AF-A0A1M5K9T1-F1
#
_entry.id   AF-A0A1M5K9T1-F1
#
_cell.length_a   1.000
_cell.length_b   1.000
_cell.length_c   1.000
_cell.angle_alpha   90.00
_cell.angle_beta   90.00
_cell.angle_gamma   90.00
#
_symmetry.space_group_name_H-M   'P 1'
#
loop_
_entity.id
_entity.type
_entity.pdbx_description
1 polymer ?
#
loop_
_entity_poly.entity_id
_entity_poly.type
_entity_poly.pdbx_seq_one_letter_code
_entity_poly.pdbx_strand_id
1 'polypeptide(L)'
;MNYTAQQIAEITNAKIIGEKELLIKNIAFDSRIIYSTKNTAFIAINTHKNSGEKFIEAAIDRGINIIISEHHYPQFENITWIIVENSVDFLQKLAKHHFENSHLKSIGITGSNGKTILKEWLYQCLWNELPTVKSPKSFNSQIGLPLSLLQINNSHELGIFEVGISKPDEMDKLSAIFHPQIGLLTHMGTAHLANFKSEEELIDEKIKLFKDSEVVIYNGDNSVVDEKIKNLYSDKKLISYGFKNNNKVFFKNNISKNEDVVVQYFDENISFPVHQRDEATLTNALALITVLKELGVENKKIVEKINALKAVEMRLEAIEGIKSNIVINDSFNLDLDSLKTALQFLNEYNKPKKSLVLTDIVGVNSNSKELYEEVSDLVNEQKFDSVFLIGNEISKFSELFKAKTFTFINTQELIESKHLTELENQIILLKGARKFEIEKLKDLLELRKHDTVLEINLNAILHNINYHKSLLKPSTKMMAMVKANSYGLGSYEISEFLQHHHIDYLGVAFVDEGVELRKKGITVPIVVMNPEQHSYETVIEYNLEPEIYSFRVLELFYEAVQKSGYDKKYPIHIKLETGMHRLGFKGFELDQLSETLNTINVKVQSIFSHLSSSDIPEEKEFTLNQLETFEKNSNYLIEKLGYTPIRHILNSSGITSYTDHQYDMVRIGIGMLGESPNSEIQKQLRSVVSFKTVISQISLVENGESVGYSRRFKADHNTKIATIPVGYADGIPRLIGNQVGNVGVNKTLAPIVGSICMDMMMINIDHIPNVKEGDTVTVFNAYPSLKEFAAYCKTITYEVLTSISPRVKRIYVKD
;
A
#
# COMPACT_ATOMS: atom_id res chain seq x y z
N MET A 1 -10.78 21.07 13.93
CA MET A 1 -11.22 21.38 15.31
C MET A 1 -10.39 22.49 15.96
N ASN A 2 -10.90 23.13 17.02
CA ASN A 2 -10.18 24.16 17.80
C ASN A 2 -10.73 24.24 19.23
N TYR A 3 -10.12 23.53 20.18
CA TYR A 3 -10.60 23.41 21.57
C TYR A 3 -9.45 23.52 22.57
N THR A 4 -9.72 23.98 23.79
CA THR A 4 -8.75 23.83 24.89
C THR A 4 -8.78 22.41 25.46
N ALA A 5 -7.71 22.01 26.15
CA ALA A 5 -7.65 20.73 26.85
C ALA A 5 -8.80 20.59 27.87
N GLN A 6 -9.18 21.67 28.54
CA GLN A 6 -10.36 21.70 29.42
C GLN A 6 -11.67 21.46 28.66
N GLN A 7 -11.90 22.15 27.55
CA GLN A 7 -13.12 21.96 26.75
C GLN A 7 -13.25 20.51 26.27
N ILE A 8 -12.16 19.91 25.78
CA ILE A 8 -12.14 18.50 25.37
C ILE A 8 -12.47 17.58 26.55
N ALA A 9 -11.91 17.84 27.74
CA ALA A 9 -12.20 17.06 28.94
C ALA A 9 -13.67 17.17 29.35
N GLU A 10 -14.27 18.36 29.28
CA GLU A 10 -15.69 18.59 29.59
C GLU A 10 -16.62 17.89 28.58
N ILE A 11 -16.35 18.01 27.27
CA ILE A 11 -17.14 17.38 26.19
C ILE A 11 -17.17 15.85 26.37
N THR A 12 -16.05 15.26 26.79
CA THR A 12 -15.86 13.81 26.83
C THR A 12 -16.02 13.20 28.23
N ASN A 13 -16.23 14.04 29.25
CA ASN A 13 -16.21 13.67 30.67
C ASN A 13 -14.89 12.99 31.09
N ALA A 14 -13.77 13.47 30.55
CA ALA A 14 -12.42 12.98 30.85
C ALA A 14 -11.80 13.76 32.03
N LYS A 15 -10.82 13.15 32.70
CA LYS A 15 -10.07 13.80 33.78
C LYS A 15 -8.82 14.49 33.23
N ILE A 16 -8.65 15.78 33.51
CA ILE A 16 -7.44 16.53 33.14
C ILE A 16 -6.45 16.65 34.32
N ILE A 17 -5.16 16.49 34.03
CA ILE A 17 -4.04 16.71 34.95
C ILE A 17 -3.00 17.56 34.20
N GLY A 18 -2.58 18.70 34.77
CA GLY A 18 -1.65 19.63 34.11
C GLY A 18 -2.31 20.93 33.64
N GLU A 19 -1.78 21.56 32.59
CA GLU A 19 -2.27 22.84 32.06
C GLU A 19 -3.58 22.70 31.29
N LYS A 20 -4.60 23.46 31.68
CA LYS A 20 -5.97 23.33 31.19
C LYS A 20 -6.30 24.13 29.93
N GLU A 21 -5.62 25.26 29.75
CA GLU A 21 -5.89 26.23 28.68
C GLU A 21 -5.06 25.98 27.41
N LEU A 22 -4.32 24.87 27.35
CA LEU A 22 -3.57 24.50 26.16
C LEU A 22 -4.54 24.24 25.00
N LEU A 23 -4.28 24.90 23.87
CA LEU A 23 -5.09 24.79 22.67
C LEU A 23 -4.74 23.51 21.91
N ILE A 24 -5.76 22.79 21.44
CA ILE A 24 -5.66 21.57 20.66
C ILE A 24 -6.40 21.79 19.35
N LYS A 25 -5.63 21.79 18.25
CA LYS A 25 -6.13 21.88 16.88
C LYS A 25 -6.01 20.56 16.13
N ASN A 26 -5.02 19.73 16.48
CA ASN A 26 -4.76 18.45 15.83
C ASN A 26 -4.70 17.31 16.86
N ILE A 27 -5.11 16.11 16.45
CA ILE A 27 -4.91 14.86 17.19
C ILE A 27 -4.03 13.93 16.35
N ALA A 28 -2.89 13.54 16.92
CA ALA A 28 -2.00 12.52 16.38
C ALA A 28 -2.24 11.19 17.09
N PHE A 29 -2.32 10.09 16.35
CA PHE A 29 -2.55 8.74 16.91
C PHE A 29 -1.42 7.75 16.58
N ASP A 30 -0.43 8.19 15.80
CA ASP A 30 0.78 7.44 15.47
C ASP A 30 1.98 8.34 15.65
N SER A 31 2.85 7.99 16.60
CA SER A 31 3.99 8.80 16.99
C SER A 31 4.98 8.99 15.84
N ARG A 32 4.98 8.11 14.83
CA ARG A 32 5.95 8.12 13.72
C ARG A 32 5.65 9.20 12.67
N ILE A 33 4.38 9.57 12.50
CA ILE A 33 3.92 10.50 11.46
C ILE A 33 3.56 11.89 12.02
N ILE A 34 3.95 12.19 13.26
CA ILE A 34 3.82 13.54 13.83
C ILE A 34 4.65 14.51 12.98
N TYR A 35 3.96 15.45 12.34
CA TYR A 35 4.55 16.48 11.49
C TYR A 35 4.57 17.85 12.19
N SER A 36 3.70 18.08 13.17
CA SER A 36 3.63 19.31 13.95
C SER A 36 3.38 18.98 15.42
N THR A 37 4.06 19.68 16.32
CA THR A 37 3.83 19.58 17.78
C THR A 37 2.96 20.71 18.31
N LYS A 38 2.91 21.84 17.61
CA LYS A 38 2.13 23.02 18.01
C LYS A 38 0.64 22.67 18.04
N ASN A 39 -0.01 22.92 19.17
CA ASN A 39 -1.42 22.65 19.41
C ASN A 39 -1.85 21.21 19.02
N THR A 40 -0.96 20.23 19.18
CA THR A 40 -1.21 18.85 18.80
C THR A 40 -1.23 17.97 20.04
N ALA A 41 -2.32 17.22 20.22
CA ALA A 41 -2.42 16.21 21.26
C ALA A 41 -2.11 14.82 20.67
N PHE A 42 -1.40 13.97 21.42
CA PHE A 42 -1.20 12.57 21.06
C PHE A 42 -2.22 11.69 21.80
N ILE A 43 -3.01 10.91 21.05
CA ILE A 43 -3.95 9.94 21.60
C ILE A 43 -3.36 8.52 21.54
N ALA A 44 -3.17 7.92 22.71
CA ALA A 44 -2.73 6.55 22.86
C ALA A 44 -3.92 5.60 22.67
N ILE A 45 -4.18 5.18 21.43
CA ILE A 45 -5.30 4.28 21.12
C ILE A 45 -4.96 2.85 21.53
N ASN A 46 -5.75 2.29 22.45
CA ASN A 46 -5.63 0.90 22.87
C ASN A 46 -6.58 0.01 22.08
N THR A 47 -6.05 -1.11 21.57
CA THR A 47 -6.80 -2.13 20.83
C THR A 47 -6.55 -3.51 21.46
N HIS A 48 -7.39 -4.49 21.14
CA HIS A 48 -7.21 -5.88 21.57
C HIS A 48 -5.87 -6.51 21.15
N LYS A 49 -5.20 -5.96 20.11
CA LYS A 49 -3.91 -6.49 19.60
C LYS A 49 -2.70 -5.74 20.13
N ASN A 50 -2.85 -4.44 20.42
CA ASN A 50 -1.74 -3.59 20.80
C ASN A 50 -2.22 -2.36 21.57
N SER A 51 -1.34 -1.80 22.40
CA SER A 51 -1.58 -0.59 23.16
C SER A 51 -0.80 0.58 22.57
N GLY A 52 -1.48 1.69 22.33
CA GLY A 52 -0.88 2.95 21.91
C GLY A 52 -0.02 3.60 22.99
N GLU A 53 -0.21 3.22 24.25
CA GLU A 53 0.50 3.79 25.39
C GLU A 53 2.00 3.50 25.36
N LYS A 54 2.42 2.42 24.68
CA LYS A 54 3.83 2.08 24.41
C LYS A 54 4.57 3.16 23.61
N PHE A 55 3.84 4.04 22.93
CA PHE A 55 4.42 5.07 22.06
C PHE A 55 4.32 6.48 22.65
N ILE A 56 3.85 6.62 23.90
CA ILE A 56 3.75 7.91 24.58
C ILE A 56 5.13 8.56 24.71
N GLU A 57 6.13 7.82 25.17
CA GLU A 57 7.51 8.32 25.30
C GLU A 57 8.03 8.84 23.95
N ALA A 58 7.85 8.06 22.87
CA ALA A 58 8.25 8.48 21.53
C ALA A 58 7.51 9.74 21.02
N ALA A 59 6.26 9.96 21.44
CA ALA A 59 5.52 11.19 21.12
C ALA A 59 6.02 12.39 21.94
N ILE A 60 6.33 12.19 23.22
CA ILE A 60 6.91 13.20 24.11
C ILE A 60 8.31 13.60 23.64
N ASP A 61 9.15 12.64 23.26
CA ASP A 61 10.49 12.88 22.71
C ASP A 61 10.46 13.74 21.43
N ARG A 62 9.35 13.67 20.69
CA ARG A 62 9.11 14.52 19.51
C ARG A 62 8.61 15.91 19.86
N GLY A 63 8.29 16.19 21.12
CA GLY A 63 7.87 17.48 21.64
C GLY A 63 6.36 17.64 21.87
N ILE A 64 5.59 16.55 21.89
CA ILE A 64 4.18 16.61 22.28
C ILE A 64 4.07 16.80 23.79
N ASN A 65 3.30 17.80 24.21
CA ASN A 65 3.06 18.14 25.61
C ASN A 65 1.63 17.86 26.10
N ILE A 66 0.75 17.33 25.24
CA ILE A 66 -0.62 16.94 25.58
C ILE A 66 -0.84 15.48 25.21
N ILE A 67 -1.10 14.63 26.20
CA ILE A 67 -1.31 13.20 26.03
C ILE A 67 -2.74 12.83 26.43
N ILE A 68 -3.43 12.09 25.56
CA ILE A 68 -4.72 11.47 25.84
C ILE A 68 -4.47 9.96 25.99
N SER A 69 -4.72 9.39 27.16
CA SER A 69 -4.42 7.99 27.47
C SER A 69 -5.37 7.40 28.50
N GLU A 70 -5.41 6.08 28.58
CA GLU A 70 -6.24 5.37 29.56
C GLU A 70 -5.55 5.33 30.94
N HIS A 71 -4.22 5.34 30.96
CA HIS A 71 -3.42 5.41 32.17
C HIS A 71 -2.61 6.70 32.26
N HIS A 72 -2.46 7.19 33.49
CA HIS A 72 -1.55 8.28 33.82
C HIS A 72 -0.15 7.74 34.16
N TYR A 73 0.89 8.37 33.61
CA TYR A 73 2.29 7.99 33.81
C TYR A 73 3.07 9.14 34.47
N PRO A 74 3.12 9.20 35.82
CA PRO A 74 3.70 10.32 36.56
C PRO A 74 5.19 10.56 36.30
N GLN A 75 5.90 9.58 35.73
CA GLN A 75 7.33 9.72 35.40
C GLN A 75 7.61 10.75 34.30
N PHE A 76 6.62 11.15 33.51
CA PHE A 76 6.75 12.21 32.52
C PHE A 76 6.27 13.54 33.08
N GLU A 77 7.23 14.38 33.48
CA GLU A 77 6.97 15.72 34.02
C GLU A 77 6.62 16.73 32.90
N ASN A 78 5.92 17.82 33.24
CA ASN A 78 5.54 18.90 32.31
C ASN A 78 4.64 18.49 31.12
N ILE A 79 3.84 17.44 31.30
CA ILE A 79 2.86 16.97 30.33
C ILE A 79 1.44 17.23 30.85
N THR A 80 0.57 17.75 29.98
CA THR A 80 -0.87 17.79 30.23
C THR A 80 -1.48 16.45 29.82
N TRP A 81 -2.16 15.80 30.76
CA TRP A 81 -2.82 14.52 30.57
C TRP A 81 -4.33 14.68 30.53
N ILE A 82 -4.96 14.10 29.52
CA ILE A 82 -6.41 13.88 29.44
C ILE A 82 -6.62 12.38 29.63
N ILE A 83 -6.97 11.99 30.84
CA ILE A 83 -7.17 10.60 31.25
C ILE A 83 -8.60 10.18 30.96
N VAL A 84 -8.73 9.10 30.20
CA VAL A 84 -10.00 8.58 29.67
C VAL A 84 -10.19 7.12 30.09
N GLU A 85 -11.42 6.63 30.16
CA GLU A 85 -11.65 5.20 30.43
C GLU A 85 -11.39 4.33 29.20
N ASN A 86 -11.72 4.87 28.01
CA ASN A 86 -11.47 4.22 26.74
C ASN A 86 -11.13 5.26 25.66
N SER A 87 -9.97 5.10 25.06
CA SER A 87 -9.42 6.01 24.05
C SER A 87 -10.27 6.12 22.77
N VAL A 88 -10.89 5.02 22.33
CA VAL A 88 -11.77 5.02 21.14
C VAL A 88 -13.09 5.71 21.45
N ASP A 89 -13.73 5.38 22.57
CA ASP A 89 -14.99 6.02 22.99
C ASP A 89 -14.83 7.53 23.21
N PHE A 90 -13.73 7.95 23.84
CA PHE A 90 -13.37 9.38 23.95
C PHE A 90 -13.33 10.06 22.58
N LEU A 91 -12.64 9.45 21.61
CA LEU A 91 -12.48 10.00 20.27
C LEU A 91 -13.83 10.09 19.54
N GLN A 92 -14.69 9.09 19.71
CA GLN A 92 -16.04 9.04 19.15
C GLN A 92 -16.95 10.13 19.74
N LYS A 93 -16.93 10.32 21.06
CA LYS A 93 -17.69 11.40 21.75
C LYS A 93 -17.25 12.79 21.28
N LEU A 94 -15.94 13.03 21.21
CA LEU A 94 -15.41 14.31 20.75
C LEU A 94 -15.79 14.60 19.29
N ALA A 95 -15.66 13.60 18.41
CA ALA A 95 -16.00 13.74 17.00
C ALA A 95 -17.50 13.99 16.79
N LYS A 96 -18.36 13.29 17.55
CA LYS A 96 -19.82 13.51 17.53
C LYS A 96 -20.16 14.96 17.87
N HIS A 97 -19.67 15.43 19.02
CA HIS A 97 -19.91 16.80 19.45
C HIS A 97 -19.39 17.82 18.42
N HIS A 98 -18.20 17.59 17.87
CA HIS A 98 -17.62 18.49 16.88
C HIS A 98 -18.46 18.57 15.59
N PHE A 99 -18.95 17.43 15.11
CA PHE A 99 -19.81 17.36 13.91
C PHE A 99 -21.17 18.04 14.14
N GLU A 100 -21.84 17.73 15.25
CA GLU A 100 -23.16 18.31 15.59
C GLU A 100 -23.13 19.85 15.71
N ASN A 101 -21.95 20.43 16.01
CA ASN A 101 -21.75 21.88 16.11
C ASN A 101 -21.19 22.55 14.84
N SER A 102 -21.04 21.81 13.73
CA SER A 102 -20.33 22.32 12.53
C SER A 102 -21.18 23.02 11.46
N HIS A 103 -22.52 23.02 11.58
CA HIS A 103 -23.46 23.51 10.55
C HIS A 103 -23.22 22.99 9.12
N LEU A 104 -22.46 21.90 8.99
CA LEU A 104 -21.90 21.40 7.73
C LEU A 104 -22.95 20.60 6.95
N LYS A 105 -23.14 20.90 5.66
CA LYS A 105 -23.85 19.99 4.75
C LYS A 105 -23.02 18.72 4.60
N SER A 106 -23.62 17.54 4.75
CA SER A 106 -22.84 16.30 4.82
C SER A 106 -23.33 15.22 3.86
N ILE A 107 -22.36 14.56 3.23
CA ILE A 107 -22.54 13.37 2.39
C ILE A 107 -21.85 12.20 3.09
N GLY A 108 -22.60 11.11 3.32
CA GLY A 108 -22.08 9.89 3.92
C GLY A 108 -22.09 8.76 2.91
N ILE A 109 -20.92 8.18 2.63
CA ILE A 109 -20.75 7.16 1.61
C ILE A 109 -20.44 5.82 2.27
N THR A 110 -21.30 4.82 2.06
CA THR A 110 -21.05 3.43 2.46
C THR A 110 -21.32 2.46 1.33
N GLY A 111 -20.96 1.19 1.52
CA GLY A 111 -21.07 0.13 0.53
C GLY A 111 -19.89 -0.83 0.58
N SER A 112 -19.86 -1.80 -0.33
CA SER A 112 -18.77 -2.78 -0.41
C SER A 112 -17.62 -2.23 -1.25
N ASN A 113 -17.92 -1.72 -2.44
CA ASN A 113 -16.94 -1.20 -3.40
C ASN A 113 -17.29 0.23 -3.85
N GLY A 114 -16.31 1.00 -4.32
CA GLY A 114 -16.54 2.32 -4.93
C GLY A 114 -16.60 3.51 -3.97
N LYS A 115 -16.59 3.29 -2.65
CA LYS A 115 -16.66 4.35 -1.63
C LYS A 115 -15.56 5.41 -1.80
N THR A 116 -14.30 4.99 -1.80
CA THR A 116 -13.16 5.91 -1.91
C THR A 116 -13.14 6.61 -3.28
N ILE A 117 -13.43 5.89 -4.37
CA ILE A 117 -13.50 6.48 -5.73
C ILE A 117 -14.55 7.59 -5.76
N LEU A 118 -15.76 7.32 -5.26
CA LEU A 118 -16.85 8.30 -5.26
C LEU A 118 -16.57 9.50 -4.36
N LYS A 119 -15.99 9.28 -3.17
CA LYS A 119 -15.53 10.35 -2.29
C LYS A 119 -14.54 11.27 -3.01
N GLU A 120 -13.56 10.70 -3.69
CA GLU A 120 -12.53 11.46 -4.41
C GLU A 120 -13.08 12.17 -5.65
N TRP A 121 -13.96 11.52 -6.43
CA TRP A 121 -14.64 12.16 -7.57
C TRP A 121 -15.57 13.29 -7.14
N LEU A 122 -16.35 13.10 -6.08
CA LEU A 122 -17.20 14.15 -5.53
C LEU A 122 -16.36 15.34 -5.07
N TYR A 123 -15.25 15.08 -4.36
CA TYR A 123 -14.33 16.12 -3.97
C TYR A 123 -13.75 16.85 -5.19
N GLN A 124 -13.24 16.14 -6.20
CA GLN A 124 -12.74 16.74 -7.45
C GLN A 124 -13.78 17.63 -8.14
N CYS A 125 -15.06 17.24 -8.09
CA CYS A 125 -16.15 18.01 -8.65
C CYS A 125 -16.58 19.22 -7.79
N LEU A 126 -16.33 19.25 -6.48
CA LEU A 126 -16.97 20.21 -5.57
C LEU A 126 -16.00 21.15 -4.86
N TRP A 127 -14.72 20.79 -4.72
CA TRP A 127 -13.74 21.54 -3.92
C TRP A 127 -13.56 23.00 -4.36
N ASN A 128 -13.76 23.29 -5.64
CA ASN A 128 -13.61 24.64 -6.20
C ASN A 128 -14.92 25.46 -6.18
N GLU A 129 -16.04 24.85 -5.79
CA GLU A 129 -17.35 25.49 -5.69
C GLU A 129 -17.72 25.79 -4.25
N LEU A 130 -17.40 24.85 -3.35
CA LEU A 130 -17.71 24.89 -1.93
C LEU A 130 -16.47 24.48 -1.15
N PRO A 131 -16.07 25.23 -0.11
CA PRO A 131 -15.06 24.77 0.84
C PRO A 131 -15.44 23.39 1.40
N THR A 132 -14.70 22.36 1.01
CA THR A 132 -15.08 20.96 1.24
C THR A 132 -14.05 20.24 2.09
N VAL A 133 -14.49 19.59 3.16
CA VAL A 133 -13.71 18.62 3.94
C VAL A 133 -14.11 17.19 3.56
N LYS A 134 -13.18 16.25 3.64
CA LYS A 134 -13.46 14.83 3.34
C LYS A 134 -12.65 13.88 4.22
N SER A 135 -13.05 12.61 4.28
CA SER A 135 -12.21 11.58 4.89
C SER A 135 -10.83 11.52 4.23
N PRO A 136 -9.72 11.62 4.98
CA PRO A 136 -8.39 11.39 4.45
C PRO A 136 -8.21 9.91 4.10
N LYS A 137 -7.60 9.62 2.94
CA LYS A 137 -7.33 8.24 2.48
C LYS A 137 -8.61 7.36 2.59
N SER A 138 -8.53 6.22 3.27
CA SER A 138 -9.68 5.33 3.55
C SER A 138 -10.05 5.34 5.05
N PHE A 139 -10.01 6.50 5.70
CA PHE A 139 -10.34 6.63 7.12
C PHE A 139 -11.86 6.56 7.32
N ASN A 140 -12.36 5.33 7.44
CA ASN A 140 -13.79 5.02 7.40
C ASN A 140 -14.28 4.14 8.57
N SER A 141 -13.37 3.71 9.45
CA SER A 141 -13.64 2.75 10.53
C SER A 141 -14.03 3.43 11.85
N GLN A 142 -14.18 2.63 12.92
CA GLN A 142 -14.44 3.08 14.30
C GLN A 142 -13.48 4.16 14.82
N ILE A 143 -12.27 4.23 14.27
CA ILE A 143 -11.26 5.24 14.61
C ILE A 143 -11.13 6.25 13.45
N GLY A 144 -11.13 5.77 12.22
CA GLY A 144 -10.91 6.60 11.03
C GLY A 144 -11.99 7.66 10.81
N LEU A 145 -13.27 7.29 10.95
CA LEU A 145 -14.37 8.25 10.77
C LEU A 145 -14.30 9.38 11.82
N PRO A 146 -14.17 9.11 13.13
CA PRO A 146 -13.97 10.17 14.13
C PRO A 146 -12.81 11.12 13.80
N LEU A 147 -11.63 10.59 13.42
CA LEU A 147 -10.49 11.43 13.02
C LEU A 147 -10.81 12.30 11.79
N SER A 148 -11.59 11.77 10.84
CA SER A 148 -12.03 12.52 9.66
C SER A 148 -12.93 13.70 10.05
N LEU A 149 -13.89 13.46 10.95
CA LEU A 149 -14.82 14.51 11.41
C LEU A 149 -14.10 15.61 12.18
N LEU A 150 -13.04 15.28 12.94
CA LEU A 150 -12.27 16.29 13.68
C LEU A 150 -11.48 17.26 12.78
N GLN A 151 -11.36 16.97 11.47
CA GLN A 151 -10.79 17.89 10.48
C GLN A 151 -11.75 19.03 10.10
N ILE A 152 -13.01 18.97 10.51
CA ILE A 152 -13.97 20.05 10.25
C ILE A 152 -13.48 21.35 10.90
N ASN A 153 -13.77 22.47 10.24
CA ASN A 153 -13.45 23.82 10.70
C ASN A 153 -14.54 24.77 10.20
N ASN A 154 -14.55 26.01 10.70
CA ASN A 154 -15.61 26.97 10.42
C ASN A 154 -15.65 27.50 8.97
N SER A 155 -14.61 27.23 8.17
CA SER A 155 -14.59 27.60 6.75
C SER A 155 -15.25 26.54 5.86
N HIS A 156 -15.43 25.32 6.34
CA HIS A 156 -16.02 24.24 5.55
C HIS A 156 -17.54 24.39 5.45
N GLU A 157 -18.06 24.25 4.24
CA GLU A 157 -19.49 24.30 3.93
C GLU A 157 -20.05 22.90 3.57
N LEU A 158 -19.19 22.02 3.05
CA LEU A 158 -19.54 20.64 2.66
C LEU A 158 -18.58 19.61 3.28
N GLY A 159 -19.12 18.50 3.78
CA GLY A 159 -18.37 17.34 4.26
C GLY A 159 -18.66 16.08 3.45
N ILE A 160 -17.63 15.35 3.02
CA ILE A 160 -17.77 14.08 2.29
C ILE A 160 -17.04 12.96 3.06
N PHE A 161 -17.79 12.16 3.81
CA PHE A 161 -17.22 11.18 4.73
C PHE A 161 -17.52 9.75 4.31
N GLU A 162 -16.49 8.92 4.32
CA GLU A 162 -16.59 7.49 4.07
C GLU A 162 -16.89 6.75 5.37
N VAL A 163 -17.85 5.82 5.34
CA VAL A 163 -18.23 5.00 6.49
C VAL A 163 -18.16 3.54 6.13
N GLY A 164 -17.29 2.80 6.82
CA GLY A 164 -16.97 1.40 6.57
C GLY A 164 -17.23 0.54 7.79
N ILE A 165 -17.77 -0.65 7.54
CA ILE A 165 -17.99 -1.70 8.54
C ILE A 165 -17.35 -2.99 8.07
N SER A 166 -16.89 -3.78 9.03
CA SER A 166 -16.27 -5.08 8.87
C SER A 166 -16.96 -6.18 9.66
N LYS A 167 -17.70 -5.83 10.71
CA LYS A 167 -18.43 -6.75 11.61
C LYS A 167 -19.84 -6.23 11.91
N PRO A 168 -20.76 -7.10 12.37
CA PRO A 168 -22.05 -6.68 12.90
C PRO A 168 -21.91 -5.65 14.04
N ASP A 169 -22.95 -4.82 14.21
CA ASP A 169 -23.09 -3.80 15.25
C ASP A 169 -22.06 -2.65 15.21
N GLU A 170 -21.23 -2.59 14.18
CA GLU A 170 -20.28 -1.49 13.98
C GLU A 170 -20.97 -0.22 13.45
N MET A 171 -22.02 -0.35 12.64
CA MET A 171 -22.70 0.81 12.06
C MET A 171 -23.47 1.59 13.11
N ASP A 172 -24.09 0.92 14.08
CA ASP A 172 -24.83 1.59 15.16
C ASP A 172 -23.97 2.63 15.90
N LYS A 173 -22.69 2.29 16.13
CA LYS A 173 -21.71 3.22 16.71
C LYS A 173 -21.37 4.35 15.76
N LEU A 174 -21.13 4.06 14.48
CA LEU A 174 -20.73 5.06 13.48
C LEU A 174 -21.87 6.04 13.17
N SER A 175 -23.10 5.56 13.01
CA SER A 175 -24.28 6.39 12.77
C SER A 175 -24.64 7.26 13.97
N ALA A 176 -24.31 6.82 15.20
CA ALA A 176 -24.48 7.63 16.39
C ALA A 176 -23.49 8.82 16.48
N ILE A 177 -22.38 8.77 15.73
CA ILE A 177 -21.34 9.81 15.65
C ILE A 177 -21.58 10.71 14.44
N PHE A 178 -22.02 10.13 13.32
CA PHE A 178 -22.18 10.83 12.05
C PHE A 178 -23.51 10.49 11.39
N HIS A 179 -24.34 11.52 11.24
CA HIS A 179 -25.63 11.46 10.56
C HIS A 179 -25.58 12.28 9.25
N PRO A 180 -25.36 11.63 8.09
CA PRO A 180 -25.23 12.37 6.84
C PRO A 180 -26.58 12.94 6.38
N GLN A 181 -26.58 14.18 5.87
CA GLN A 181 -27.77 14.76 5.23
C GLN A 181 -28.12 14.01 3.93
N ILE A 182 -27.11 13.68 3.13
CA ILE A 182 -27.22 12.85 1.92
C ILE A 182 -26.49 11.53 2.17
N GLY A 183 -27.25 10.45 2.28
CA GLY A 183 -26.73 9.09 2.34
C GLY A 183 -26.51 8.52 0.94
N LEU A 184 -25.32 7.99 0.66
CA LEU A 184 -24.99 7.31 -0.59
C LEU A 184 -24.58 5.86 -0.32
N LEU A 185 -25.39 4.92 -0.79
CA LEU A 185 -25.06 3.50 -0.83
C LEU A 185 -24.50 3.13 -2.20
N THR A 186 -23.22 2.78 -2.22
CA THR A 186 -22.53 2.30 -3.42
C THR A 186 -22.85 0.83 -3.70
N HIS A 187 -22.05 0.17 -4.55
CA HIS A 187 -22.27 -1.24 -4.89
C HIS A 187 -22.15 -2.18 -3.68
N MET A 188 -23.11 -3.11 -3.57
CA MET A 188 -23.10 -4.23 -2.62
C MET A 188 -22.42 -5.44 -3.25
N GLY A 189 -21.37 -5.94 -2.59
CA GLY A 189 -20.60 -7.09 -3.05
C GLY A 189 -20.16 -7.94 -1.86
N THR A 190 -19.25 -8.89 -2.08
CA THR A 190 -18.87 -9.90 -1.08
C THR A 190 -17.89 -9.41 0.00
N ALA A 191 -17.49 -8.13 -0.03
CA ALA A 191 -16.54 -7.58 0.93
C ALA A 191 -17.09 -7.67 2.37
N HIS A 192 -16.30 -8.27 3.27
CA HIS A 192 -16.64 -8.54 4.67
C HIS A 192 -17.82 -9.51 4.91
N LEU A 193 -18.43 -10.07 3.86
CA LEU A 193 -19.56 -11.00 3.96
C LEU A 193 -19.27 -12.19 4.90
N ALA A 194 -18.02 -12.65 4.95
CA ALA A 194 -17.59 -13.74 5.82
C ALA A 194 -17.81 -13.49 7.33
N ASN A 195 -17.98 -12.24 7.76
CA ASN A 195 -18.24 -11.88 9.15
C ASN A 195 -19.74 -11.69 9.45
N PHE A 196 -20.60 -11.85 8.43
CA PHE A 196 -22.06 -11.71 8.53
C PHE A 196 -22.70 -13.06 8.20
N LYS A 197 -23.88 -13.31 8.78
CA LYS A 197 -24.67 -14.53 8.55
C LYS A 197 -25.24 -14.60 7.14
N SER A 198 -25.47 -13.46 6.51
CA SER A 198 -26.03 -13.37 5.16
C SER A 198 -25.72 -12.01 4.51
N GLU A 199 -25.93 -11.93 3.19
CA GLU A 199 -25.88 -10.67 2.45
C GLU A 199 -26.96 -9.69 2.95
N GLU A 200 -28.13 -10.19 3.34
CA GLU A 200 -29.20 -9.38 3.93
C GLU A 200 -28.77 -8.72 5.24
N GLU A 201 -28.09 -9.44 6.13
CA GLU A 201 -27.58 -8.89 7.41
C GLU A 201 -26.50 -7.82 7.14
N LEU A 202 -25.64 -8.02 6.13
CA LEU A 202 -24.65 -7.01 5.72
C LEU A 202 -25.32 -5.75 5.15
N ILE A 203 -26.39 -5.91 4.36
CA ILE A 203 -27.19 -4.79 3.83
C ILE A 203 -27.84 -4.05 4.99
N ASP A 204 -28.55 -4.76 5.88
CA ASP A 204 -29.22 -4.20 7.05
C ASP A 204 -28.26 -3.40 7.92
N GLU A 205 -27.06 -3.93 8.16
CA GLU A 205 -26.04 -3.22 8.92
C GLU A 205 -25.57 -1.94 8.20
N LYS A 206 -25.36 -1.95 6.89
CA LYS A 206 -24.89 -0.76 6.16
C LYS A 206 -25.94 0.34 6.07
N ILE A 207 -27.19 -0.02 5.82
CA ILE A 207 -28.24 0.97 5.58
C ILE A 207 -28.61 1.76 6.85
N LYS A 208 -28.30 1.24 8.05
CA LYS A 208 -28.43 1.95 9.34
C LYS A 208 -27.81 3.35 9.31
N LEU A 209 -26.76 3.59 8.52
CA LEU A 209 -26.15 4.91 8.33
C LEU A 209 -27.16 5.98 7.89
N PHE A 210 -28.19 5.60 7.14
CA PHE A 210 -29.13 6.52 6.51
C PHE A 210 -30.35 6.85 7.38
N LYS A 211 -30.38 6.33 8.62
CA LYS A 211 -31.49 6.51 9.56
C LYS A 211 -31.93 7.97 9.68
N ASP A 212 -30.98 8.90 9.73
CA ASP A 212 -31.23 10.32 9.93
C ASP A 212 -30.98 11.16 8.65
N SER A 213 -30.76 10.52 7.50
CA SER A 213 -30.58 11.22 6.22
C SER A 213 -31.88 11.82 5.69
N GLU A 214 -31.79 12.95 4.99
CA GLU A 214 -32.93 13.55 4.27
C GLU A 214 -33.10 12.90 2.89
N VAL A 215 -31.97 12.63 2.24
CA VAL A 215 -31.89 12.02 0.91
C VAL A 215 -31.10 10.72 0.98
N VAL A 216 -31.63 9.66 0.40
CA VAL A 216 -30.95 8.37 0.29
C VAL A 216 -30.80 8.02 -1.19
N ILE A 217 -29.55 7.97 -1.64
CA ILE A 217 -29.15 7.59 -2.99
C ILE A 217 -28.56 6.19 -2.93
N TYR A 218 -29.05 5.27 -3.76
CA TYR A 218 -28.64 3.87 -3.70
C TYR A 218 -28.70 3.19 -5.06
N ASN A 219 -27.90 2.15 -5.24
CA ASN A 219 -27.99 1.31 -6.44
C ASN A 219 -29.22 0.39 -6.36
N GLY A 220 -30.24 0.65 -7.18
CA GLY A 220 -31.50 -0.10 -7.20
C GLY A 220 -31.48 -1.35 -8.09
N ASP A 221 -30.35 -1.68 -8.73
CA ASP A 221 -30.23 -2.94 -9.48
C ASP A 221 -30.22 -4.16 -8.56
N ASN A 222 -29.80 -3.99 -7.30
CA ASN A 222 -29.94 -5.00 -6.25
C ASN A 222 -31.35 -4.92 -5.66
N SER A 223 -32.16 -5.95 -5.93
CA SER A 223 -33.57 -5.99 -5.51
C SER A 223 -33.75 -6.01 -3.99
N VAL A 224 -32.84 -6.65 -3.26
CA VAL A 224 -32.89 -6.72 -1.79
C VAL A 224 -32.64 -5.34 -1.19
N VAL A 225 -31.66 -4.60 -1.73
CA VAL A 225 -31.39 -3.21 -1.34
C VAL A 225 -32.60 -2.32 -1.65
N ASP A 226 -33.13 -2.40 -2.87
CA ASP A 226 -34.26 -1.58 -3.32
C ASP A 226 -35.50 -1.78 -2.44
N GLU A 227 -35.84 -3.03 -2.12
CA GLU A 227 -36.95 -3.38 -1.24
C GLU A 227 -36.74 -2.86 0.19
N LYS A 228 -35.56 -3.14 0.80
CA LYS A 228 -35.27 -2.72 2.17
C LYS A 228 -35.25 -1.21 2.34
N ILE A 229 -34.62 -0.48 1.41
CA ILE A 229 -34.58 0.99 1.45
C ILE A 229 -36.00 1.57 1.30
N LYS A 230 -36.82 1.07 0.37
CA LYS A 230 -38.20 1.54 0.20
C LYS A 230 -39.06 1.28 1.42
N ASN A 231 -38.88 0.14 2.09
CA ASN A 231 -39.65 -0.23 3.27
C ASN A 231 -39.23 0.56 4.53
N LEU A 232 -37.92 0.73 4.75
CA LEU A 232 -37.39 1.36 5.98
C LEU A 232 -37.37 2.88 5.92
N TYR A 233 -37.28 3.46 4.72
CA TYR A 233 -37.03 4.88 4.50
C TYR A 233 -38.06 5.51 3.55
N SER A 234 -39.28 4.99 3.53
CA SER A 234 -40.37 5.45 2.65
C SER A 234 -40.73 6.94 2.83
N ASP A 235 -40.45 7.49 4.01
CA ASP A 235 -40.67 8.87 4.40
C ASP A 235 -39.57 9.84 3.91
N LYS A 236 -38.44 9.32 3.43
CA LYS A 236 -37.28 10.08 2.96
C LYS A 236 -37.31 10.31 1.44
N LYS A 237 -36.47 11.22 0.95
CA LYS A 237 -36.27 11.39 -0.50
C LYS A 237 -35.37 10.28 -1.05
N LEU A 238 -35.97 9.29 -1.70
CA LEU A 238 -35.26 8.14 -2.26
C LEU A 238 -34.91 8.34 -3.74
N ILE A 239 -33.63 8.16 -4.12
CA ILE A 239 -33.17 8.22 -5.51
C ILE A 239 -32.38 6.95 -5.86
N SER A 240 -33.03 6.03 -6.59
CA SER A 240 -32.38 4.82 -7.10
C SER A 240 -31.62 5.09 -8.39
N TYR A 241 -30.40 4.58 -8.49
CA TYR A 241 -29.59 4.60 -9.70
C TYR A 241 -29.19 3.19 -10.13
N GLY A 242 -28.96 2.96 -11.42
CA GLY A 242 -28.52 1.65 -11.92
C GLY A 242 -28.68 1.49 -13.43
N PHE A 243 -28.39 0.31 -13.95
CA PHE A 243 -28.55 -0.02 -15.38
C PHE A 243 -30.00 -0.32 -15.75
N LYS A 244 -30.81 -0.81 -14.80
CA LYS A 244 -32.21 -1.16 -15.07
C LYS A 244 -33.07 0.10 -15.18
N ASN A 245 -34.03 0.10 -16.11
CA ASN A 245 -34.94 1.23 -16.38
C ASN A 245 -36.01 1.47 -15.30
N ASN A 246 -36.10 0.61 -14.29
CA ASN A 246 -36.94 0.81 -13.11
C ASN A 246 -36.26 1.72 -12.07
N ASN A 247 -34.96 2.04 -12.24
CA ASN A 247 -34.28 3.05 -11.45
C ASN A 247 -34.71 4.46 -11.87
N LYS A 248 -34.62 5.43 -10.95
CA LYS A 248 -34.89 6.85 -11.25
C LYS A 248 -33.77 7.49 -12.09
N VAL A 249 -32.56 6.96 -11.98
CA VAL A 249 -31.38 7.40 -12.73
C VAL A 249 -30.75 6.21 -13.44
N PHE A 250 -30.74 6.19 -14.77
CA PHE A 250 -30.25 5.04 -15.54
C PHE A 250 -29.74 5.45 -16.92
N PHE A 251 -29.03 4.54 -17.59
CA PHE A 251 -28.55 4.75 -18.96
C PHE A 251 -29.67 4.51 -19.99
N LYS A 252 -29.94 5.51 -20.83
CA LYS A 252 -31.01 5.48 -21.83
C LYS A 252 -30.59 4.79 -23.13
N ASN A 253 -29.31 4.87 -23.49
CA ASN A 253 -28.76 4.28 -24.70
C ASN A 253 -27.84 3.09 -24.39
N ASN A 254 -27.57 2.28 -25.42
CA ASN A 254 -26.72 1.11 -25.27
C ASN A 254 -25.25 1.53 -25.11
N ILE A 255 -24.66 1.12 -23.99
CA ILE A 255 -23.33 1.55 -23.54
C ILE A 255 -22.21 0.87 -24.35
N SER A 256 -22.53 -0.07 -25.25
CA SER A 256 -21.58 -0.88 -26.02
C SER A 256 -21.04 -0.24 -27.31
N LYS A 257 -21.46 0.97 -27.69
CA LYS A 257 -21.02 1.66 -28.91
C LYS A 257 -20.12 2.86 -28.61
N ASN A 258 -19.23 3.25 -29.53
CA ASN A 258 -18.35 4.44 -29.45
C ASN A 258 -19.10 5.81 -29.49
N GLU A 259 -20.32 5.86 -28.95
CA GLU A 259 -21.19 7.05 -28.88
C GLU A 259 -21.22 7.59 -27.45
N ASP A 260 -21.58 8.86 -27.27
CA ASP A 260 -21.77 9.45 -25.94
C ASP A 260 -22.80 8.65 -25.12
N VAL A 261 -22.57 8.59 -23.81
CA VAL A 261 -23.48 7.90 -22.89
C VAL A 261 -24.54 8.89 -22.43
N VAL A 262 -25.81 8.48 -22.56
CA VAL A 262 -26.97 9.30 -22.17
C VAL A 262 -27.56 8.76 -20.88
N VAL A 263 -27.48 9.55 -19.82
CA VAL A 263 -28.09 9.27 -18.52
C VAL A 263 -29.44 9.97 -18.44
N GLN A 264 -30.49 9.21 -18.16
CA GLN A 264 -31.80 9.74 -17.78
C GLN A 264 -31.76 10.04 -16.28
N TYR A 265 -32.04 11.28 -15.89
CA TYR A 265 -32.20 11.72 -14.50
C TYR A 265 -33.64 12.23 -14.33
N PHE A 266 -34.52 11.42 -13.74
CA PHE A 266 -35.96 11.67 -13.75
C PHE A 266 -36.47 11.91 -15.18
N ASP A 267 -36.93 13.12 -15.52
CA ASP A 267 -37.41 13.49 -16.87
C ASP A 267 -36.34 14.19 -17.73
N GLU A 268 -35.15 14.46 -17.18
CA GLU A 268 -34.04 15.11 -17.87
C GLU A 268 -33.03 14.12 -18.47
N ASN A 269 -32.31 14.53 -19.50
CA ASN A 269 -31.22 13.75 -20.11
C ASN A 269 -29.89 14.50 -19.97
N ILE A 270 -28.84 13.76 -19.61
CA ILE A 270 -27.46 14.25 -19.51
C ILE A 270 -26.59 13.36 -20.41
N SER A 271 -25.88 13.97 -21.36
CA SER A 271 -25.02 13.26 -22.32
C SER A 271 -23.56 13.63 -22.09
N PHE A 272 -22.67 12.64 -22.00
CA PHE A 272 -21.23 12.86 -21.87
C PHE A 272 -20.41 11.73 -22.51
N PRO A 273 -19.18 12.03 -23.00
CA PRO A 273 -18.30 11.02 -23.53
C PRO A 273 -17.74 10.15 -22.40
N VAL A 274 -17.60 8.85 -22.67
CA VAL A 274 -17.03 7.89 -21.70
C VAL A 274 -15.87 7.13 -22.33
N HIS A 275 -14.67 7.38 -21.80
CA HIS A 275 -13.43 6.72 -22.23
C HIS A 275 -13.25 5.31 -21.65
N GLN A 276 -13.72 5.07 -20.42
CA GLN A 276 -13.69 3.77 -19.74
C GLN A 276 -15.12 3.30 -19.43
N ARG A 277 -15.50 2.14 -19.98
CA ARG A 277 -16.88 1.64 -19.99
C ARG A 277 -17.07 0.36 -19.18
N ASP A 278 -16.19 0.09 -18.21
CA ASP A 278 -16.45 -1.01 -17.29
C ASP A 278 -17.63 -0.69 -16.38
N GLU A 279 -18.32 -1.74 -15.93
CA GLU A 279 -19.57 -1.64 -15.20
C GLU A 279 -19.43 -0.84 -13.89
N ALA A 280 -18.30 -0.99 -13.19
CA ALA A 280 -18.06 -0.31 -11.93
C ALA A 280 -17.86 1.20 -12.13
N THR A 281 -17.08 1.60 -13.12
CA THR A 281 -16.87 3.00 -13.50
C THR A 281 -18.19 3.67 -13.89
N LEU A 282 -18.99 3.01 -14.73
CA LEU A 282 -20.30 3.52 -15.16
C LEU A 282 -21.29 3.65 -14.00
N THR A 283 -21.33 2.67 -13.10
CA THR A 283 -22.17 2.69 -11.90
C THR A 283 -21.77 3.83 -10.96
N ASN A 284 -20.47 4.05 -10.76
CA ASN A 284 -19.97 5.18 -9.98
C ASN A 284 -20.29 6.52 -10.66
N ALA A 285 -20.23 6.60 -12.00
CA ALA A 285 -20.60 7.82 -12.72
C ALA A 285 -22.09 8.17 -12.50
N LEU A 286 -23.00 7.20 -12.54
CA LEU A 286 -24.42 7.42 -12.20
C LEU A 286 -24.59 7.96 -10.77
N ALA A 287 -23.89 7.35 -9.80
CA ALA A 287 -23.94 7.77 -8.41
C ALA A 287 -23.44 9.22 -8.24
N LEU A 288 -22.30 9.55 -8.88
CA LEU A 288 -21.73 10.89 -8.89
C LEU A 288 -22.70 11.92 -9.48
N ILE A 289 -23.24 11.66 -10.68
CA ILE A 289 -24.21 12.54 -11.35
C ILE A 289 -25.41 12.78 -10.44
N THR A 290 -25.92 11.73 -9.80
CA THR A 290 -27.07 11.80 -8.92
C THR A 290 -26.82 12.74 -7.74
N VAL A 291 -25.67 12.61 -7.08
CA VAL A 291 -25.28 13.50 -5.98
C VAL A 291 -25.07 14.94 -6.47
N LEU A 292 -24.39 15.16 -7.59
CA LEU A 292 -24.17 16.51 -8.14
C LEU A 292 -25.49 17.20 -8.50
N LYS A 293 -26.45 16.47 -9.08
CA LYS A 293 -27.80 16.99 -9.35
C LYS A 293 -28.55 17.30 -8.07
N GLU A 294 -28.43 16.47 -7.04
CA GLU A 294 -29.05 16.72 -5.74
C GLU A 294 -28.45 17.96 -5.05
N LEU A 295 -27.19 18.27 -5.31
CA LEU A 295 -26.55 19.51 -4.86
C LEU A 295 -26.90 20.74 -5.74
N GLY A 296 -27.72 20.56 -6.78
CA GLY A 296 -28.16 21.65 -7.66
C GLY A 296 -27.14 22.04 -8.75
N VAL A 297 -26.16 21.19 -9.05
CA VAL A 297 -25.19 21.46 -10.13
C VAL A 297 -25.88 21.31 -11.50
N GLU A 298 -25.74 22.33 -12.36
CA GLU A 298 -26.33 22.33 -13.70
C GLU A 298 -25.75 21.26 -14.62
N ASN A 299 -26.57 20.72 -15.54
CA ASN A 299 -26.19 19.61 -16.42
C ASN A 299 -24.92 19.88 -17.23
N LYS A 300 -24.77 21.10 -17.75
CA LYS A 300 -23.57 21.50 -18.51
C LYS A 300 -22.31 21.39 -17.66
N LYS A 301 -22.38 21.86 -16.41
CA LYS A 301 -21.26 21.85 -15.46
C LYS A 301 -20.94 20.45 -14.96
N ILE A 302 -21.95 19.58 -14.82
CA ILE A 302 -21.75 18.16 -14.53
C ILE A 302 -20.92 17.49 -15.63
N VAL A 303 -21.28 17.70 -16.90
CA VAL A 303 -20.54 17.12 -18.04
C VAL A 303 -19.09 17.61 -18.08
N GLU A 304 -18.88 18.92 -17.87
CA GLU A 304 -17.53 19.52 -17.78
C GLU A 304 -16.70 18.88 -16.66
N LYS A 305 -17.29 18.71 -15.47
CA LYS A 305 -16.60 18.12 -14.31
C LYS A 305 -16.30 16.63 -14.50
N ILE A 306 -17.22 15.85 -15.08
CA ILE A 306 -17.01 14.43 -15.38
C ILE A 306 -15.88 14.24 -16.41
N ASN A 307 -15.87 15.03 -17.48
CA ASN A 307 -14.81 14.98 -18.48
C ASN A 307 -13.44 15.39 -17.93
N ALA A 308 -13.42 16.16 -16.84
CA ALA A 308 -12.21 16.59 -16.15
C ALA A 308 -11.75 15.61 -15.04
N LEU A 309 -12.54 14.58 -14.72
CA LEU A 309 -12.19 13.58 -13.71
C LEU A 309 -10.89 12.88 -14.13
N LYS A 310 -9.93 12.88 -13.22
CA LYS A 310 -8.71 12.12 -13.38
C LYS A 310 -8.81 10.81 -12.61
N ALA A 311 -7.99 9.83 -13.00
CA ALA A 311 -7.81 8.61 -12.25
C ALA A 311 -7.51 8.96 -10.77
N VAL A 312 -8.19 8.28 -9.86
CA VAL A 312 -7.96 8.48 -8.42
C VAL A 312 -6.64 7.80 -8.08
N GLU A 313 -5.56 8.57 -8.03
CA GLU A 313 -4.28 8.10 -7.51
C GLU A 313 -4.44 7.87 -6.00
N MET A 314 -4.40 6.61 -5.59
CA MET A 314 -4.79 6.21 -4.23
C MET A 314 -3.78 6.64 -3.16
N ARG A 315 -2.57 7.11 -3.53
CA ARG A 315 -1.49 7.52 -2.61
C ARG A 315 -0.52 8.52 -3.26
N LEU A 316 0.12 9.34 -2.41
CA LEU A 316 1.31 10.14 -2.74
C LEU A 316 2.37 9.25 -3.40
N GLU A 317 2.83 9.66 -4.58
CA GLU A 317 3.83 8.94 -5.35
C GLU A 317 5.21 9.48 -4.98
N ALA A 318 6.07 8.61 -4.43
CA ALA A 318 7.50 8.90 -4.32
C ALA A 318 8.21 8.24 -5.49
N ILE A 319 8.90 9.03 -6.29
CA ILE A 319 9.70 8.58 -7.43
C ILE A 319 11.17 8.87 -7.18
N GLU A 320 12.04 8.09 -7.80
CA GLU A 320 13.46 8.42 -7.82
C GLU A 320 13.71 9.58 -8.78
N GLY A 321 14.33 10.64 -8.24
CA GLY A 321 14.78 11.77 -9.02
C GLY A 321 16.23 11.64 -9.47
N ILE A 322 16.61 12.42 -10.47
CA ILE A 322 18.00 12.62 -10.87
C ILE A 322 18.87 13.04 -9.67
N LYS A 323 20.18 12.76 -9.74
CA LYS A 323 21.16 13.11 -8.69
C LYS A 323 20.80 12.56 -7.30
N SER A 324 20.32 11.31 -7.26
CA SER A 324 19.99 10.59 -6.02
C SER A 324 18.93 11.29 -5.16
N ASN A 325 18.07 12.10 -5.78
CA ASN A 325 16.94 12.73 -5.12
C ASN A 325 15.77 11.76 -4.98
N ILE A 326 14.88 12.01 -4.02
CA ILE A 326 13.55 11.39 -3.97
C ILE A 326 12.55 12.50 -4.23
N VAL A 327 11.69 12.35 -5.24
CA VAL A 327 10.66 13.33 -5.55
C VAL A 327 9.33 12.79 -5.04
N ILE A 328 8.71 13.51 -4.12
CA ILE A 328 7.36 13.21 -3.64
C ILE A 328 6.42 14.11 -4.44
N ASN A 329 5.57 13.50 -5.26
CA ASN A 329 4.66 14.23 -6.13
C ASN A 329 3.25 14.35 -5.54
N ASP A 330 2.83 15.58 -5.24
CA ASP A 330 1.49 15.97 -4.80
C ASP A 330 1.02 17.26 -5.52
N SER A 331 1.16 17.26 -6.85
CA SER A 331 1.07 18.45 -7.70
C SER A 331 -0.34 18.88 -8.11
N PHE A 332 -1.38 18.19 -7.64
CA PHE A 332 -2.74 18.34 -8.21
C PHE A 332 -3.67 19.24 -7.41
N ASN A 333 -3.61 19.20 -6.08
CA ASN A 333 -4.45 20.01 -5.21
C ASN A 333 -3.59 20.68 -4.14
N LEU A 334 -3.98 21.88 -3.72
CA LEU A 334 -3.36 22.56 -2.60
C LEU A 334 -4.41 23.27 -1.76
N ASP A 335 -4.54 22.77 -0.53
CA ASP A 335 -5.22 23.37 0.61
C ASP A 335 -4.39 23.03 1.87
N LEU A 336 -4.79 23.55 3.03
CA LEU A 336 -4.07 23.30 4.29
C LEU A 336 -4.04 21.81 4.68
N ASP A 337 -5.13 21.08 4.48
CA ASP A 337 -5.24 19.69 4.93
C ASP A 337 -4.45 18.72 4.06
N SER A 338 -4.44 18.95 2.75
CA SER A 338 -3.62 18.22 1.79
C SER A 338 -2.15 18.57 1.96
N LEU A 339 -1.79 19.82 2.31
CA LEU A 339 -0.42 20.17 2.70
C LEU A 339 0.01 19.38 3.95
N LYS A 340 -0.78 19.40 5.03
CA LYS A 340 -0.51 18.63 6.25
C LYS A 340 -0.29 17.15 5.95
N THR A 341 -1.13 16.57 5.08
CA THR A 341 -1.00 15.18 4.63
C THR A 341 0.31 14.91 3.88
N ALA A 342 0.73 15.82 3.00
CA ALA A 342 1.99 15.71 2.28
C ALA A 342 3.20 15.79 3.22
N LEU A 343 3.16 16.67 4.23
CA LEU A 343 4.23 16.81 5.23
C LEU A 343 4.34 15.57 6.13
N GLN A 344 3.23 14.92 6.49
CA GLN A 344 3.25 13.64 7.21
C GLN A 344 4.00 12.56 6.44
N PHE A 345 3.74 12.46 5.14
CA PHE A 345 4.34 11.47 4.26
C PHE A 345 5.84 11.70 4.06
N LEU A 346 6.29 12.95 4.14
CA LEU A 346 7.70 13.31 4.01
C LEU A 346 8.59 12.65 5.09
N ASN A 347 8.02 12.34 6.27
CA ASN A 347 8.74 11.67 7.35
C ASN A 347 8.89 10.15 7.15
N GLU A 348 8.32 9.57 6.08
CA GLU A 348 8.53 8.17 5.71
C GLU A 348 9.90 7.96 5.03
N TYR A 349 10.54 9.02 4.52
CA TYR A 349 11.79 8.94 3.78
C TYR A 349 12.95 9.58 4.55
N ASN A 350 14.12 8.92 4.52
CA ASN A 350 15.32 9.42 5.18
C ASN A 350 16.35 9.92 4.15
N LYS A 351 16.46 11.25 4.02
CA LYS A 351 17.51 11.93 3.26
C LYS A 351 18.12 13.06 4.09
N PRO A 352 19.40 13.41 3.87
CA PRO A 352 20.10 14.41 4.68
C PRO A 352 19.55 15.82 4.51
N LYS A 353 18.85 16.10 3.41
CA LYS A 353 18.29 17.42 3.09
C LYS A 353 16.88 17.30 2.52
N LYS A 354 16.12 18.39 2.61
CA LYS A 354 14.72 18.50 2.18
C LYS A 354 14.49 19.79 1.42
N SER A 355 13.78 19.71 0.30
CA SER A 355 13.33 20.84 -0.48
C SER A 355 11.82 20.77 -0.71
N LEU A 356 11.16 21.92 -0.78
CA LEU A 356 9.73 22.04 -1.04
C LEU A 356 9.49 22.94 -2.25
N VAL A 357 8.65 22.51 -3.19
CA VAL A 357 8.03 23.37 -4.19
C VAL A 357 6.58 23.57 -3.76
N LEU A 358 6.18 24.82 -3.54
CA LEU A 358 4.85 25.19 -3.04
C LEU A 358 4.24 26.30 -3.90
N THR A 359 2.99 26.15 -4.32
CA THR A 359 2.30 27.16 -5.13
C THR A 359 1.35 28.04 -4.33
N ASP A 360 0.73 29.07 -4.94
CA ASP A 360 -0.44 29.73 -4.32
C ASP A 360 -1.57 28.72 -4.03
N ILE A 361 -2.28 28.94 -2.92
CA ILE A 361 -3.57 28.31 -2.61
C ILE A 361 -4.67 29.05 -3.39
N VAL A 362 -5.50 28.31 -4.14
CA VAL A 362 -6.55 28.88 -5.00
C VAL A 362 -7.90 28.90 -4.27
N GLY A 363 -8.66 30.00 -4.40
CA GLY A 363 -10.05 30.07 -3.91
C GLY A 363 -10.24 30.64 -2.50
N VAL A 364 -9.20 31.23 -1.89
CA VAL A 364 -9.31 31.84 -0.54
C VAL A 364 -9.67 33.32 -0.66
N ASN A 365 -10.93 33.67 -0.37
CA ASN A 365 -11.47 35.01 -0.62
C ASN A 365 -11.48 35.98 0.57
N SER A 366 -10.96 35.63 1.76
CA SER A 366 -11.18 36.49 2.94
C SER A 366 -10.05 36.66 3.96
N ASN A 367 -8.93 35.92 3.95
CA ASN A 367 -7.81 36.20 4.86
C ASN A 367 -6.44 35.60 4.45
N SER A 368 -5.85 36.09 3.34
CA SER A 368 -4.60 35.54 2.80
C SER A 368 -3.40 35.62 3.76
N LYS A 369 -3.35 36.65 4.62
CA LYS A 369 -2.27 36.82 5.60
C LYS A 369 -2.25 35.70 6.64
N GLU A 370 -3.37 35.47 7.34
CA GLU A 370 -3.46 34.41 8.36
C GLU A 370 -3.21 33.02 7.76
N LEU A 371 -3.72 32.78 6.54
CA LEU A 371 -3.48 31.53 5.83
C LEU A 371 -1.99 31.29 5.59
N TYR A 372 -1.27 32.25 5.01
CA TYR A 372 0.14 32.06 4.68
C TYR A 372 1.06 32.11 5.92
N GLU A 373 0.63 32.76 7.00
CA GLU A 373 1.24 32.61 8.33
C GLU A 373 1.13 31.15 8.81
N GLU A 374 -0.06 30.53 8.75
CA GLU A 374 -0.24 29.11 9.11
C GLU A 374 0.56 28.16 8.19
N VAL A 375 0.55 28.40 6.87
CA VAL A 375 1.35 27.63 5.90
C VAL A 375 2.83 27.72 6.22
N SER A 376 3.35 28.92 6.48
CA SER A 376 4.76 29.14 6.77
C SER A 376 5.17 28.46 8.07
N ASP A 377 4.34 28.50 9.11
CA ASP A 377 4.56 27.80 10.38
C ASP A 377 4.72 26.29 10.16
N LEU A 378 3.79 25.68 9.42
CA LEU A 378 3.81 24.24 9.11
C LEU A 378 5.06 23.83 8.32
N VAL A 379 5.44 24.63 7.32
CA VAL A 379 6.63 24.38 6.49
C VAL A 379 7.91 24.54 7.31
N ASN A 380 7.99 25.59 8.14
CA ASN A 380 9.16 25.86 8.98
C ASN A 380 9.42 24.75 10.01
N GLU A 381 8.38 24.12 10.55
CA GLU A 381 8.51 22.98 11.47
C GLU A 381 9.19 21.76 10.81
N GLN A 382 9.10 21.60 9.49
CA GLN A 382 9.71 20.47 8.78
C GLN A 382 11.21 20.62 8.51
N LYS A 383 11.78 21.81 8.78
CA LYS A 383 13.20 22.13 8.58
C LYS A 383 13.68 21.86 7.15
N PHE A 384 12.96 22.37 6.16
CA PHE A 384 13.43 22.36 4.77
C PHE A 384 14.72 23.18 4.60
N ASP A 385 15.65 22.68 3.79
CA ASP A 385 16.87 23.39 3.38
C ASP A 385 16.53 24.50 2.37
N SER A 386 15.60 24.23 1.45
CA SER A 386 15.16 25.19 0.45
C SER A 386 13.66 25.11 0.15
N VAL A 387 13.06 26.26 -0.13
CA VAL A 387 11.65 26.39 -0.49
C VAL A 387 11.53 27.18 -1.80
N PHE A 388 10.80 26.64 -2.77
CA PHE A 388 10.53 27.25 -4.06
C PHE A 388 9.04 27.62 -4.11
N LEU A 389 8.75 28.92 -4.04
CA LEU A 389 7.40 29.46 -4.01
C LEU A 389 6.96 29.88 -5.42
N ILE A 390 5.83 29.37 -5.90
CA ILE A 390 5.30 29.69 -7.24
C ILE A 390 3.94 30.38 -7.11
N GLY A 391 3.86 31.65 -7.52
CA GLY A 391 2.62 32.43 -7.55
C GLY A 391 2.74 33.79 -6.89
N ASN A 392 1.84 34.70 -7.26
CA ASN A 392 1.94 36.11 -6.89
C ASN A 392 1.57 36.37 -5.43
N GLU A 393 0.70 35.56 -4.83
CA GLU A 393 0.24 35.80 -3.46
C GLU A 393 1.22 35.23 -2.43
N ILE A 394 1.59 33.95 -2.54
CA ILE A 394 2.51 33.26 -1.65
C ILE A 394 3.89 33.92 -1.65
N SER A 395 4.33 34.43 -2.81
CA SER A 395 5.62 35.12 -2.93
C SER A 395 5.69 36.42 -2.12
N LYS A 396 4.57 37.06 -1.78
CA LYS A 396 4.56 38.25 -0.89
C LYS A 396 4.93 37.90 0.55
N PHE A 397 4.83 36.62 0.91
CA PHE A 397 5.09 36.09 2.26
C PHE A 397 6.39 35.29 2.33
N SER A 398 7.29 35.45 1.36
CA SER A 398 8.58 34.73 1.30
C SER A 398 9.41 34.86 2.57
N GLU A 399 9.36 36.03 3.21
CA GLU A 399 10.06 36.35 4.47
C GLU A 399 9.58 35.51 5.68
N LEU A 400 8.40 34.90 5.60
CA LEU A 400 7.89 34.03 6.68
C LEU A 400 8.55 32.65 6.67
N PHE A 401 9.17 32.23 5.56
CA PHE A 401 9.81 30.94 5.41
C PHE A 401 11.30 31.02 5.83
N LYS A 402 11.68 30.26 6.86
CA LYS A 402 13.04 30.26 7.45
C LYS A 402 14.09 29.57 6.57
N ALA A 403 13.66 28.71 5.66
CA ALA A 403 14.53 28.00 4.72
C ALA A 403 15.12 28.95 3.66
N LYS A 404 16.05 28.46 2.84
CA LYS A 404 16.51 29.22 1.67
C LYS A 404 15.37 29.33 0.64
N THR A 405 14.72 30.47 0.59
CA THR A 405 13.49 30.69 -0.20
C THR A 405 13.80 31.32 -1.56
N PHE A 406 13.17 30.78 -2.61
CA PHE A 406 13.19 31.31 -3.98
C PHE A 406 11.75 31.53 -4.43
N THR A 407 11.47 32.63 -5.14
CA THR A 407 10.13 32.99 -5.61
C THR A 407 10.08 33.02 -7.13
N PHE A 408 8.95 32.58 -7.69
CA PHE A 408 8.70 32.51 -9.12
C PHE A 408 7.25 32.88 -9.40
N ILE A 409 6.99 33.51 -10.54
CA ILE A 409 5.63 33.85 -10.95
C ILE A 409 4.89 32.59 -11.43
N ASN A 410 5.61 31.68 -12.09
CA ASN A 410 5.04 30.45 -12.65
C ASN A 410 6.09 29.33 -12.71
N THR A 411 5.63 28.12 -13.03
CA THR A 411 6.47 26.92 -13.12
C THR A 411 7.55 27.00 -14.19
N GLN A 412 7.29 27.71 -15.30
CA GLN A 412 8.26 27.87 -16.39
C GLN A 412 9.50 28.65 -15.93
N GLU A 413 9.30 29.72 -15.16
CA GLU A 413 10.40 30.52 -14.59
C GLU A 413 11.27 29.69 -13.64
N LEU A 414 10.64 28.82 -12.82
CA LEU A 414 11.37 27.88 -11.98
C LEU A 414 12.20 26.87 -12.81
N ILE A 415 11.63 26.32 -13.89
CA ILE A 415 12.36 25.40 -14.79
C ILE A 415 13.58 26.10 -15.41
N GLU A 416 13.41 27.32 -15.91
CA GLU A 416 14.48 28.10 -16.55
C GLU A 416 15.60 28.49 -15.57
N SER A 417 15.27 28.70 -14.29
CA SER A 417 16.24 29.02 -13.25
C SER A 417 17.25 27.91 -12.95
N LYS A 418 16.94 26.66 -13.33
CA LYS A 418 17.71 25.44 -13.05
C LYS A 418 17.92 25.09 -11.57
N HIS A 419 17.46 25.90 -10.63
CA HIS A 419 17.67 25.67 -9.19
C HIS A 419 17.23 24.27 -8.73
N LEU A 420 16.10 23.77 -9.26
CA LEU A 420 15.60 22.43 -8.97
C LEU A 420 16.50 21.30 -9.50
N THR A 421 17.12 21.48 -10.66
CA THR A 421 17.99 20.46 -11.27
C THR A 421 19.40 20.42 -10.67
N GLU A 422 19.78 21.43 -9.89
CA GLU A 422 21.05 21.51 -9.18
C GLU A 422 21.03 20.75 -7.84
N LEU A 423 19.83 20.47 -7.32
CA LEU A 423 19.60 19.71 -6.11
C LEU A 423 20.16 18.28 -6.20
N GLU A 424 20.77 17.81 -5.11
CA GLU A 424 21.38 16.48 -5.04
C GLU A 424 21.17 15.85 -3.66
N ASN A 425 20.95 14.53 -3.68
CA ASN A 425 20.80 13.67 -2.52
C ASN A 425 19.79 14.18 -1.47
N GLN A 426 18.63 14.65 -1.91
CA GLN A 426 17.60 15.19 -1.04
C GLN A 426 16.18 14.79 -1.40
N ILE A 427 15.25 14.96 -0.46
CA ILE A 427 13.81 14.83 -0.74
C ILE A 427 13.33 16.13 -1.35
N ILE A 428 12.59 16.06 -2.46
CA ILE A 428 11.94 17.19 -3.12
C ILE A 428 10.42 16.92 -3.07
N LEU A 429 9.69 17.69 -2.25
CA LEU A 429 8.23 17.63 -2.21
C LEU A 429 7.65 18.63 -3.23
N LEU A 430 6.89 18.13 -4.20
CA LEU A 430 6.13 18.95 -5.16
C LEU A 430 4.70 19.07 -4.66
N LYS A 431 4.29 20.25 -4.18
CA LYS A 431 2.96 20.46 -3.61
C LYS A 431 2.32 21.72 -4.19
N GLY A 432 1.17 21.59 -4.85
CA GLY A 432 0.64 22.73 -5.58
C GLY A 432 -0.75 22.57 -6.16
N ALA A 433 -1.37 23.71 -6.44
CA ALA A 433 -2.62 23.78 -7.16
C ALA A 433 -2.38 23.58 -8.66
N ARG A 434 -3.22 22.77 -9.29
CA ARG A 434 -3.11 22.39 -10.70
C ARG A 434 -2.96 23.56 -11.68
N LYS A 435 -3.49 24.76 -11.38
CA LYS A 435 -3.37 25.93 -12.27
C LYS A 435 -1.91 26.31 -12.59
N PHE A 436 -0.98 25.88 -11.76
CA PHE A 436 0.45 26.12 -11.95
C PHE A 436 1.16 25.02 -12.71
N GLU A 437 0.52 23.87 -12.94
CA GLU A 437 1.06 22.76 -13.73
C GLU A 437 2.42 22.24 -13.22
N ILE A 438 2.63 22.24 -11.89
CA ILE A 438 3.90 21.81 -11.28
C ILE A 438 4.16 20.30 -11.46
N GLU A 439 3.19 19.53 -11.93
CA GLU A 439 3.41 18.16 -12.39
C GLU A 439 4.47 18.06 -13.49
N LYS A 440 4.68 19.13 -14.28
CA LYS A 440 5.75 19.19 -15.29
C LYS A 440 7.15 19.11 -14.67
N LEU A 441 7.30 19.53 -13.41
CA LEU A 441 8.54 19.41 -12.66
C LEU A 441 8.86 17.95 -12.33
N LYS A 442 7.84 17.09 -12.24
CA LYS A 442 8.02 15.63 -12.09
C LYS A 442 8.88 15.10 -13.23
N ASP A 443 8.48 15.35 -14.48
CA ASP A 443 9.19 14.84 -15.66
C ASP A 443 10.64 15.34 -15.75
N LEU A 444 10.90 16.57 -15.28
CA LEU A 444 12.23 17.18 -15.23
C LEU A 444 13.13 16.53 -14.18
N LEU A 445 12.54 16.21 -13.02
CA LEU A 445 13.26 15.70 -11.86
C LEU A 445 13.35 14.18 -11.87
N GLU A 446 12.43 13.47 -12.53
CA GLU A 446 12.38 12.02 -12.58
C GLU A 446 13.61 11.44 -13.29
N LEU A 447 14.18 10.39 -12.71
CA LEU A 447 15.24 9.63 -13.34
C LEU A 447 14.65 8.88 -14.56
N ARG A 448 14.78 9.49 -15.76
CA ARG A 448 14.41 8.99 -17.12
C ARG A 448 13.43 7.80 -17.15
N LYS A 449 12.26 7.97 -17.79
CA LYS A 449 11.37 6.86 -18.20
C LYS A 449 12.18 5.72 -18.80
N HIS A 450 12.29 4.63 -18.05
CA HIS A 450 12.86 3.41 -18.58
C HIS A 450 11.78 2.76 -19.44
N ASP A 451 12.04 2.57 -20.74
CA ASP A 451 11.11 1.89 -21.64
C ASP A 451 10.88 0.43 -21.21
N THR A 452 11.89 -0.17 -20.57
CA THR A 452 11.92 -1.56 -20.10
C THR A 452 11.91 -1.57 -18.56
N VAL A 453 10.83 -2.11 -17.97
CA VAL A 453 10.58 -2.06 -16.52
C VAL A 453 10.07 -3.40 -15.98
N LEU A 454 10.49 -3.72 -14.76
CA LEU A 454 9.90 -4.76 -13.93
C LEU A 454 8.99 -4.07 -12.92
N GLU A 455 7.68 -4.10 -13.15
CA GLU A 455 6.70 -3.60 -12.20
C GLU A 455 6.43 -4.65 -11.11
N ILE A 456 6.36 -4.21 -9.87
CA ILE A 456 6.09 -5.02 -8.68
C ILE A 456 4.89 -4.45 -7.95
N ASN A 457 3.81 -5.21 -7.89
CA ASN A 457 2.59 -4.81 -7.19
C ASN A 457 2.66 -5.19 -5.71
N LEU A 458 2.91 -4.20 -4.86
CA LEU A 458 3.01 -4.36 -3.42
C LEU A 458 1.68 -4.77 -2.77
N ASN A 459 0.55 -4.30 -3.32
CA ASN A 459 -0.77 -4.68 -2.82
C ASN A 459 -1.11 -6.13 -3.17
N ALA A 460 -0.63 -6.66 -4.30
CA ALA A 460 -0.70 -8.08 -4.62
C ALA A 460 0.12 -8.93 -3.65
N ILE A 461 1.34 -8.50 -3.28
CA ILE A 461 2.15 -9.16 -2.24
C ILE A 461 1.37 -9.24 -0.92
N LEU A 462 0.82 -8.10 -0.48
CA LEU A 462 0.07 -8.03 0.77
C LEU A 462 -1.20 -8.89 0.72
N HIS A 463 -1.94 -8.87 -0.40
CA HIS A 463 -3.10 -9.73 -0.63
C HIS A 463 -2.71 -11.20 -0.49
N ASN A 464 -1.65 -11.63 -1.18
CA ASN A 464 -1.17 -13.01 -1.16
C ASN A 464 -0.76 -13.44 0.24
N ILE A 465 -0.01 -12.61 0.97
CA ILE A 465 0.35 -12.85 2.37
C ILE A 465 -0.89 -12.99 3.25
N ASN A 466 -1.85 -12.08 3.12
CA ASN A 466 -3.08 -12.10 3.92
C ASN A 466 -3.95 -13.32 3.62
N TYR A 467 -4.01 -13.76 2.36
CA TYR A 467 -4.67 -15.00 1.98
C TYR A 467 -3.99 -16.21 2.64
N HIS A 468 -2.66 -16.29 2.62
CA HIS A 468 -1.96 -17.38 3.34
C HIS A 468 -2.18 -17.30 4.85
N LYS A 469 -2.22 -16.09 5.43
CA LYS A 469 -2.54 -15.89 6.86
C LYS A 469 -3.96 -16.33 7.21
N SER A 470 -4.93 -16.22 6.31
CA SER A 470 -6.32 -16.64 6.58
C SER A 470 -6.49 -18.16 6.66
N LEU A 471 -5.53 -18.93 6.15
CA LEU A 471 -5.48 -20.39 6.28
C LEU A 471 -4.91 -20.84 7.64
N LEU A 472 -4.37 -19.92 8.44
CA LEU A 472 -3.64 -20.20 9.67
C LEU A 472 -4.43 -19.75 10.90
N LYS A 473 -4.02 -20.27 12.07
CA LYS A 473 -4.49 -19.80 13.37
C LYS A 473 -4.03 -18.35 13.56
N PRO A 474 -4.85 -17.48 14.16
CA PRO A 474 -4.49 -16.08 14.40
C PRO A 474 -3.20 -15.84 15.20
N SER A 475 -2.77 -16.83 15.98
CA SER A 475 -1.54 -16.78 16.79
C SER A 475 -0.27 -17.17 16.02
N THR A 476 -0.41 -17.80 14.85
CA THR A 476 0.73 -18.32 14.08
C THR A 476 1.46 -17.17 13.39
N LYS A 477 2.77 -17.08 13.65
CA LYS A 477 3.65 -16.06 13.07
C LYS A 477 3.97 -16.36 11.61
N MET A 478 4.41 -15.33 10.88
CA MET A 478 4.86 -15.50 9.50
C MET A 478 6.22 -14.84 9.26
N MET A 479 7.14 -15.65 8.75
CA MET A 479 8.44 -15.20 8.24
C MET A 479 8.37 -15.05 6.71
N ALA A 480 8.68 -13.87 6.20
CA ALA A 480 8.82 -13.65 4.76
C ALA A 480 10.27 -13.90 4.32
N MET A 481 10.42 -14.67 3.25
CA MET A 481 11.74 -14.99 2.68
C MET A 481 12.15 -13.91 1.67
N VAL A 482 13.17 -13.12 2.01
CA VAL A 482 13.67 -11.97 1.21
C VAL A 482 15.11 -12.23 0.74
N LYS A 483 15.33 -13.40 0.15
CA LYS A 483 16.65 -13.88 -0.32
C LYS A 483 16.90 -13.54 -1.78
N ALA A 484 18.16 -13.46 -2.20
CA ALA A 484 18.56 -13.19 -3.58
C ALA A 484 17.90 -11.91 -4.13
N ASN A 485 18.06 -10.81 -3.38
CA ASN A 485 17.40 -9.54 -3.67
C ASN A 485 15.86 -9.66 -3.74
N SER A 486 15.25 -10.38 -2.79
CA SER A 486 13.81 -10.73 -2.80
C SER A 486 13.36 -11.42 -4.10
N TYR A 487 14.12 -12.40 -4.57
CA TYR A 487 13.92 -13.06 -5.86
C TYR A 487 14.00 -12.08 -7.04
N GLY A 488 14.96 -11.16 -6.99
CA GLY A 488 15.18 -10.15 -8.05
C GLY A 488 14.27 -8.92 -7.98
N LEU A 489 13.38 -8.82 -6.98
CA LEU A 489 12.40 -7.73 -6.86
C LEU A 489 12.92 -6.48 -6.15
N GLY A 490 13.97 -6.60 -5.33
CA GLY A 490 14.45 -5.55 -4.43
C GLY A 490 14.37 -5.99 -2.96
N SER A 491 15.52 -6.14 -2.30
CA SER A 491 15.62 -6.59 -0.92
C SER A 491 14.98 -5.59 0.05
N TYR A 492 15.37 -4.32 -0.08
CA TYR A 492 14.99 -3.27 0.85
C TYR A 492 13.52 -2.87 0.73
N GLU A 493 13.06 -2.54 -0.47
CA GLU A 493 11.72 -2.00 -0.71
C GLU A 493 10.63 -3.01 -0.32
N ILE A 494 10.86 -4.29 -0.59
CA ILE A 494 9.98 -5.37 -0.12
C ILE A 494 10.04 -5.50 1.40
N SER A 495 11.24 -5.51 2.00
CA SER A 495 11.39 -5.67 3.45
C SER A 495 10.78 -4.50 4.23
N GLU A 496 10.96 -3.27 3.77
CA GLU A 496 10.40 -2.06 4.34
C GLU A 496 8.87 -2.10 4.26
N PHE A 497 8.31 -2.41 3.09
CA PHE A 497 6.88 -2.57 2.90
C PHE A 497 6.29 -3.63 3.85
N LEU A 498 6.92 -4.79 3.95
CA LEU A 498 6.46 -5.88 4.83
C LEU A 498 6.58 -5.53 6.31
N GLN A 499 7.63 -4.81 6.73
CA GLN A 499 7.78 -4.27 8.08
C GLN A 499 6.63 -3.31 8.42
N HIS A 500 6.29 -2.38 7.54
CA HIS A 500 5.15 -1.46 7.74
C HIS A 500 3.82 -2.21 7.85
N HIS A 501 3.71 -3.37 7.22
CA HIS A 501 2.57 -4.27 7.30
C HIS A 501 2.71 -5.38 8.36
N HIS A 502 3.61 -5.19 9.33
CA HIS A 502 3.76 -6.03 10.53
C HIS A 502 4.03 -7.51 10.21
N ILE A 503 4.95 -7.80 9.30
CA ILE A 503 5.54 -9.14 9.19
C ILE A 503 6.29 -9.48 10.49
N ASP A 504 6.21 -10.74 10.96
CA ASP A 504 6.83 -11.12 12.23
C ASP A 504 8.36 -11.26 12.11
N TYR A 505 8.83 -11.78 10.97
CA TYR A 505 10.22 -12.12 10.72
C TYR A 505 10.57 -11.96 9.24
N LEU A 506 11.84 -11.65 8.97
CA LEU A 506 12.44 -11.72 7.64
C LEU A 506 13.50 -12.83 7.61
N GLY A 507 13.65 -13.50 6.46
CA GLY A 507 14.68 -14.52 6.25
C GLY A 507 15.56 -14.20 5.04
N VAL A 508 16.85 -13.98 5.27
CA VAL A 508 17.88 -13.73 4.23
C VAL A 508 18.79 -14.95 4.03
N ALA A 509 19.48 -15.01 2.89
CA ALA A 509 20.39 -16.12 2.60
C ALA A 509 21.73 -15.91 3.29
N PHE A 510 22.30 -14.73 3.12
CA PHE A 510 23.65 -14.37 3.56
C PHE A 510 23.63 -13.16 4.50
N VAL A 511 24.73 -12.98 5.24
CA VAL A 511 24.88 -11.89 6.21
C VAL A 511 24.80 -10.53 5.53
N ASP A 512 25.43 -10.35 4.37
CA ASP A 512 25.47 -9.08 3.65
C ASP A 512 24.08 -8.54 3.28
N GLU A 513 23.16 -9.43 2.89
CA GLU A 513 21.76 -9.07 2.64
C GLU A 513 21.11 -8.50 3.90
N GLY A 514 21.32 -9.15 5.06
CA GLY A 514 20.80 -8.68 6.35
C GLY A 514 21.42 -7.36 6.80
N VAL A 515 22.73 -7.19 6.58
CA VAL A 515 23.47 -5.94 6.88
C VAL A 515 22.94 -4.78 6.06
N GLU A 516 22.68 -4.98 4.77
CA GLU A 516 22.11 -3.96 3.90
C GLU A 516 20.73 -3.50 4.42
N LEU A 517 19.87 -4.45 4.78
CA LEU A 517 18.56 -4.16 5.36
C LEU A 517 18.66 -3.36 6.67
N ARG A 518 19.57 -3.75 7.56
CA ARG A 518 19.81 -3.04 8.84
C ARG A 518 20.29 -1.61 8.62
N LYS A 519 21.26 -1.41 7.72
CA LYS A 519 21.77 -0.08 7.36
C LYS A 519 20.68 0.84 6.79
N LYS A 520 19.66 0.26 6.15
CA LYS A 520 18.51 0.98 5.61
C LYS A 520 17.30 1.06 6.57
N GLY A 521 17.48 0.70 7.85
CA GLY A 521 16.47 0.94 8.90
C GLY A 521 15.44 -0.17 9.12
N ILE A 522 15.68 -1.38 8.61
CA ILE A 522 14.84 -2.54 8.95
C ILE A 522 15.13 -2.98 10.39
N THR A 523 14.09 -3.05 11.21
CA THR A 523 14.14 -3.39 12.65
C THR A 523 13.48 -4.72 12.99
N VAL A 524 12.64 -5.27 12.11
CA VAL A 524 12.07 -6.63 12.25
C VAL A 524 13.20 -7.65 12.43
N PRO A 525 13.04 -8.71 13.25
CA PRO A 525 14.03 -9.79 13.36
C PRO A 525 14.38 -10.41 12.01
N ILE A 526 15.68 -10.59 11.74
CA ILE A 526 16.19 -11.12 10.47
C ILE A 526 16.96 -12.41 10.75
N VAL A 527 16.51 -13.52 10.15
CA VAL A 527 17.22 -14.80 10.22
C VAL A 527 18.14 -14.96 9.03
N VAL A 528 19.42 -15.23 9.29
CA VAL A 528 20.41 -15.56 8.26
C VAL A 528 20.51 -17.06 8.12
N MET A 529 20.16 -17.58 6.94
CA MET A 529 20.01 -19.04 6.75
C MET A 529 21.30 -19.76 6.39
N ASN A 530 22.32 -19.03 5.94
CA ASN A 530 23.64 -19.59 5.74
C ASN A 530 24.69 -18.61 6.28
N PRO A 531 24.91 -18.58 7.61
CA PRO A 531 25.90 -17.69 8.20
C PRO A 531 27.31 -18.24 7.94
N GLU A 532 28.12 -17.47 7.21
CA GLU A 532 29.49 -17.84 6.87
C GLU A 532 30.44 -17.53 8.03
N GLN A 533 31.47 -18.37 8.20
CA GLN A 533 32.36 -18.32 9.37
C GLN A 533 33.02 -16.95 9.59
N HIS A 534 33.41 -16.27 8.50
CA HIS A 534 34.08 -14.97 8.58
C HIS A 534 33.12 -13.81 8.89
N SER A 535 31.81 -14.05 8.88
CA SER A 535 30.76 -13.03 9.05
C SER A 535 30.10 -13.08 10.43
N TYR A 536 30.52 -13.95 11.35
CA TYR A 536 29.88 -14.10 12.66
C TYR A 536 29.95 -12.84 13.53
N GLU A 537 31.06 -12.10 13.48
CA GLU A 537 31.18 -10.80 14.16
C GLU A 537 30.17 -9.80 13.58
N THR A 538 30.01 -9.77 12.27
CA THR A 538 29.04 -8.92 11.57
C THR A 538 27.59 -9.29 11.90
N VAL A 539 27.28 -10.58 12.06
CA VAL A 539 25.97 -11.04 12.54
C VAL A 539 25.64 -10.39 13.89
N ILE A 540 26.61 -10.39 14.81
CA ILE A 540 26.47 -9.79 16.14
C ILE A 540 26.31 -8.27 16.06
N GLU A 541 27.22 -7.60 15.35
CA GLU A 541 27.23 -6.14 15.16
C GLU A 541 25.90 -5.59 14.63
N TYR A 542 25.29 -6.28 13.67
CA TYR A 542 24.05 -5.87 13.01
C TYR A 542 22.79 -6.51 13.60
N ASN A 543 22.87 -7.18 14.75
CA ASN A 543 21.74 -7.84 15.43
C ASN A 543 20.93 -8.75 14.47
N LEU A 544 21.62 -9.69 13.82
CA LEU A 544 21.04 -10.70 12.94
C LEU A 544 20.99 -12.06 13.66
N GLU A 545 20.00 -12.91 13.38
CA GLU A 545 19.83 -14.19 14.07
C GLU A 545 20.31 -15.35 13.17
N PRO A 546 21.38 -16.09 13.53
CA PRO A 546 21.93 -17.12 12.65
C PRO A 546 21.18 -18.46 12.71
N GLU A 547 21.06 -19.13 11.56
CA GLU A 547 20.77 -20.56 11.46
C GLU A 547 21.99 -21.39 11.93
N ILE A 548 21.75 -22.31 12.86
CA ILE A 548 22.74 -23.26 13.36
C ILE A 548 22.31 -24.67 12.95
N TYR A 549 23.15 -25.32 12.15
CA TYR A 549 22.87 -26.62 11.54
C TYR A 549 23.94 -27.69 11.80
N SER A 550 25.02 -27.35 12.53
CA SER A 550 26.08 -28.30 12.91
C SER A 550 26.83 -27.83 14.16
N PHE A 551 27.52 -28.75 14.84
CA PHE A 551 28.36 -28.43 16.01
C PHE A 551 29.45 -27.42 15.68
N ARG A 552 30.13 -27.57 14.54
CA ARG A 552 31.15 -26.61 14.09
C ARG A 552 30.63 -25.18 14.00
N VAL A 553 29.43 -24.99 13.42
CA VAL A 553 28.81 -23.67 13.30
C VAL A 553 28.46 -23.11 14.68
N LEU A 554 27.92 -23.96 15.57
CA LEU A 554 27.57 -23.57 16.94
C LEU A 554 28.81 -23.12 17.74
N GLU A 555 29.87 -23.92 17.72
CA GLU A 555 31.13 -23.67 18.42
C GLU A 555 31.77 -22.35 17.95
N LEU A 556 31.97 -22.20 16.64
CA LEU A 556 32.63 -21.02 16.08
C LEU A 556 31.80 -19.75 16.23
N PHE A 557 30.47 -19.84 16.11
CA PHE A 557 29.59 -18.69 16.37
C PHE A 557 29.63 -18.31 17.85
N TYR A 558 29.61 -19.29 18.76
CA TYR A 558 29.70 -19.02 20.19
C TYR A 558 31.04 -18.36 20.58
N GLU A 559 32.15 -18.78 19.99
CA GLU A 559 33.45 -18.10 20.16
C GLU A 559 33.37 -16.62 19.75
N ALA A 560 32.70 -16.30 18.64
CA ALA A 560 32.50 -14.92 18.20
C ALA A 560 31.63 -14.13 19.19
N VAL A 561 30.56 -14.74 19.71
CA VAL A 561 29.71 -14.13 20.77
C VAL A 561 30.54 -13.81 22.01
N GLN A 562 31.39 -14.73 22.47
CA GLN A 562 32.28 -14.50 23.60
C GLN A 562 33.26 -13.35 23.36
N LYS A 563 33.88 -13.29 22.17
CA LYS A 563 34.83 -12.23 21.81
C LYS A 563 34.18 -10.85 21.70
N SER A 564 32.91 -10.79 21.26
CA SER A 564 32.18 -9.54 21.12
C SER A 564 31.83 -8.86 22.45
N GLY A 565 31.91 -9.59 23.58
CA GLY A 565 31.51 -9.08 24.89
C GLY A 565 29.99 -8.99 25.08
N TYR A 566 29.19 -9.65 24.24
CA TYR A 566 27.74 -9.65 24.34
C TYR A 566 27.29 -10.23 25.70
N ASP A 567 26.55 -9.44 26.47
CA ASP A 567 26.25 -9.66 27.89
C ASP A 567 24.95 -10.46 28.14
N LYS A 568 24.15 -10.69 27.11
CA LYS A 568 22.88 -11.44 27.15
C LYS A 568 23.01 -12.79 26.43
N LYS A 569 21.97 -13.62 26.47
CA LYS A 569 21.89 -14.83 25.65
C LYS A 569 21.58 -14.46 24.20
N TYR A 570 22.51 -14.70 23.27
CA TYR A 570 22.33 -14.34 21.86
C TYR A 570 21.30 -15.27 21.17
N PRO A 571 20.31 -14.74 20.43
CA PRO A 571 19.30 -15.56 19.77
C PRO A 571 19.86 -16.37 18.59
N ILE A 572 19.55 -17.67 18.54
CA ILE A 572 19.96 -18.59 17.48
C ILE A 572 18.78 -19.47 17.01
N HIS A 573 18.84 -19.96 15.77
CA HIS A 573 17.81 -20.82 15.18
C HIS A 573 18.36 -22.22 14.89
N ILE A 574 17.88 -23.24 15.60
CA ILE A 574 18.34 -24.63 15.42
C ILE A 574 17.62 -25.27 14.24
N LYS A 575 18.37 -25.81 13.30
CA LYS A 575 17.83 -26.57 12.18
C LYS A 575 17.94 -28.07 12.42
N LEU A 576 16.84 -28.77 12.24
CA LEU A 576 16.76 -30.22 12.32
C LEU A 576 16.74 -30.83 10.91
N GLU A 577 17.46 -31.93 10.76
CA GLU A 577 17.43 -32.78 9.56
C GLU A 577 16.25 -33.74 9.65
N THR A 578 15.40 -33.75 8.61
CA THR A 578 14.13 -34.50 8.56
C THR A 578 14.00 -35.36 7.30
N GLY A 579 15.05 -35.48 6.49
CA GLY A 579 15.09 -36.33 5.29
C GLY A 579 15.55 -35.62 4.01
N MET A 580 15.79 -34.31 4.05
CA MET A 580 16.29 -33.54 2.89
C MET A 580 17.80 -33.77 2.66
N HIS A 581 18.54 -34.21 3.69
CA HIS A 581 19.97 -34.48 3.66
C HIS A 581 20.83 -33.29 3.19
N ARG A 582 20.36 -32.07 3.49
CA ARG A 582 21.03 -30.84 3.07
C ARG A 582 21.81 -30.23 4.23
N LEU A 583 21.12 -29.87 5.30
CA LEU A 583 21.67 -29.22 6.50
C LEU A 583 20.73 -29.46 7.68
N GLY A 584 21.30 -29.70 8.86
CA GLY A 584 20.57 -29.80 10.13
C GLY A 584 21.08 -30.93 11.01
N PHE A 585 20.77 -30.84 12.31
CA PHE A 585 21.09 -31.88 13.28
C PHE A 585 20.18 -33.08 13.11
N LYS A 586 20.77 -34.28 13.14
CA LYS A 586 20.06 -35.56 13.09
C LYS A 586 19.62 -35.98 14.50
N GLY A 587 18.63 -36.88 14.56
CA GLY A 587 18.06 -37.33 15.82
C GLY A 587 19.07 -37.89 16.83
N PHE A 588 20.12 -38.58 16.37
CA PHE A 588 21.17 -39.13 17.25
C PHE A 588 22.13 -38.07 17.81
N GLU A 589 22.10 -36.83 17.30
CA GLU A 589 22.98 -35.73 17.75
C GLU A 589 22.30 -34.88 18.84
N LEU A 590 21.01 -35.09 19.11
CA LEU A 590 20.21 -34.20 19.96
C LEU A 590 20.65 -34.21 21.43
N ASP A 591 21.15 -35.35 21.93
CA ASP A 591 21.68 -35.46 23.29
C ASP A 591 22.86 -34.50 23.47
N GLN A 592 23.89 -34.68 22.65
CA GLN A 592 25.10 -33.83 22.65
C GLN A 592 24.74 -32.36 22.39
N LEU A 593 23.83 -32.08 21.45
CA LEU A 593 23.37 -30.72 21.15
C LEU A 593 22.73 -30.06 22.38
N SER A 594 21.83 -30.76 23.06
CA SER A 594 21.14 -30.23 24.24
C SER A 594 22.10 -29.96 25.41
N GLU A 595 23.06 -30.85 25.64
CA GLU A 595 24.13 -30.66 26.63
C GLU A 595 24.96 -29.41 26.31
N THR A 596 25.35 -29.24 25.05
CA THR A 596 26.13 -28.07 24.61
C THR A 596 25.32 -26.78 24.77
N LEU A 597 24.06 -26.75 24.30
CA LEU A 597 23.20 -25.56 24.39
C LEU A 597 22.94 -25.11 25.85
N ASN A 598 22.90 -26.06 26.80
CA ASN A 598 22.70 -25.76 28.21
C ASN A 598 23.95 -25.17 28.89
N THR A 599 25.13 -25.28 28.30
CA THR A 599 26.40 -24.79 28.87
C THR A 599 26.87 -23.46 28.30
N ILE A 600 26.35 -23.04 27.14
CA ILE A 600 26.79 -21.84 26.43
C ILE A 600 25.77 -20.68 26.54
N ASN A 601 26.25 -19.44 26.37
CA ASN A 601 25.44 -18.22 26.53
C ASN A 601 24.64 -17.86 25.26
N VAL A 602 23.79 -18.78 24.79
CA VAL A 602 22.89 -18.57 23.64
C VAL A 602 21.44 -18.85 24.04
N LYS A 603 20.49 -18.35 23.26
CA LYS A 603 19.05 -18.64 23.41
C LYS A 603 18.54 -19.25 22.11
N VAL A 604 17.99 -20.46 22.19
CA VAL A 604 17.29 -21.07 21.05
C VAL A 604 15.99 -20.31 20.84
N GLN A 605 15.98 -19.42 19.85
CA GLN A 605 14.83 -18.60 19.51
C GLN A 605 13.80 -19.41 18.72
N SER A 606 14.27 -20.30 17.83
CA SER A 606 13.41 -21.25 17.13
C SER A 606 14.06 -22.59 16.85
N ILE A 607 13.24 -23.62 16.65
CA ILE A 607 13.61 -24.93 16.09
C ILE A 607 12.86 -25.11 14.77
N PHE A 608 13.55 -25.46 13.69
CA PHE A 608 12.92 -25.55 12.39
C PHE A 608 13.50 -26.62 11.46
N SER A 609 12.76 -26.96 10.41
CA SER A 609 13.24 -27.77 9.28
C SER A 609 12.61 -27.28 7.97
N HIS A 610 12.86 -27.96 6.85
CA HIS A 610 12.34 -27.62 5.53
C HIS A 610 11.68 -28.83 4.86
N LEU A 611 10.44 -28.67 4.40
CA LEU A 611 9.77 -29.70 3.59
C LEU A 611 10.36 -29.73 2.18
N SER A 612 10.68 -30.92 1.69
CA SER A 612 11.30 -31.10 0.37
C SER A 612 10.28 -31.07 -0.76
N SER A 613 9.13 -31.71 -0.55
CA SER A 613 8.21 -32.09 -1.62
C SER A 613 6.75 -31.77 -1.28
N SER A 614 6.51 -30.74 -0.47
CA SER A 614 5.16 -30.34 -0.03
C SER A 614 4.28 -29.80 -1.17
N ASP A 615 4.87 -29.53 -2.33
CA ASP A 615 4.23 -29.16 -3.59
C ASP A 615 3.95 -30.33 -4.53
N ILE A 616 4.39 -31.56 -4.19
CA ILE A 616 4.24 -32.77 -5.00
C ILE A 616 3.24 -33.73 -4.30
N PRO A 617 1.99 -33.84 -4.78
CA PRO A 617 0.98 -34.71 -4.17
C PRO A 617 1.40 -36.18 -4.05
N GLU A 618 2.19 -36.68 -5.00
CA GLU A 618 2.70 -38.05 -5.03
C GLU A 618 3.67 -38.34 -3.87
N GLU A 619 4.35 -37.32 -3.34
CA GLU A 619 5.32 -37.40 -2.25
C GLU A 619 4.71 -37.07 -0.88
N LYS A 620 3.39 -37.20 -0.75
CA LYS A 620 2.66 -36.91 0.50
C LYS A 620 3.17 -37.75 1.67
N GLU A 621 3.40 -39.05 1.47
CA GLU A 621 3.88 -39.95 2.52
C GLU A 621 5.26 -39.53 3.04
N PHE A 622 6.18 -39.20 2.13
CA PHE A 622 7.49 -38.66 2.49
C PHE A 622 7.37 -37.37 3.30
N THR A 623 6.51 -36.44 2.87
CA THR A 623 6.27 -35.16 3.57
C THR A 623 5.72 -35.38 4.99
N LEU A 624 4.79 -36.32 5.17
CA LEU A 624 4.26 -36.69 6.49
C LEU A 624 5.35 -37.28 7.39
N ASN A 625 6.24 -38.12 6.86
CA ASN A 625 7.39 -38.65 7.60
C ASN A 625 8.36 -37.53 8.04
N GLN A 626 8.56 -36.50 7.21
CA GLN A 626 9.35 -35.32 7.62
C GLN A 626 8.69 -34.59 8.79
N LEU A 627 7.36 -34.43 8.75
CA LEU A 627 6.58 -33.75 9.79
C LEU A 627 6.62 -34.52 11.12
N GLU A 628 6.44 -35.84 11.10
CA GLU A 628 6.54 -36.71 12.28
C GLU A 628 7.96 -36.66 12.89
N THR A 629 8.98 -36.75 12.04
CA THR A 629 10.38 -36.65 12.48
C THR A 629 10.67 -35.29 13.12
N PHE A 630 10.15 -34.21 12.53
CA PHE A 630 10.28 -32.87 13.09
C PHE A 630 9.59 -32.73 14.45
N GLU A 631 8.36 -33.23 14.57
CA GLU A 631 7.60 -33.19 15.81
C GLU A 631 8.34 -33.91 16.93
N LYS A 632 8.74 -35.17 16.68
CA LYS A 632 9.50 -35.98 17.64
C LYS A 632 10.79 -35.28 18.08
N ASN A 633 11.62 -34.86 17.14
CA ASN A 633 12.95 -34.31 17.44
C ASN A 633 12.86 -32.92 18.07
N SER A 634 11.90 -32.08 17.66
CA SER A 634 11.70 -30.76 18.27
C SER A 634 11.13 -30.85 19.68
N ASN A 635 10.18 -31.77 19.92
CA ASN A 635 9.65 -32.02 21.27
C ASN A 635 10.75 -32.52 22.21
N TYR A 636 11.61 -33.43 21.74
CA TYR A 636 12.76 -33.91 22.51
C TYR A 636 13.68 -32.76 22.94
N LEU A 637 14.02 -31.88 22.00
CA LEU A 637 14.89 -30.75 22.28
C LEU A 637 14.23 -29.73 23.23
N ILE A 638 12.92 -29.47 23.09
CA ILE A 638 12.14 -28.61 24.01
C ILE A 638 12.21 -29.13 25.45
N GLU A 639 12.00 -30.43 25.65
CA GLU A 639 12.05 -31.05 26.98
C GLU A 639 13.43 -30.86 27.63
N LYS A 640 14.52 -31.05 26.87
CA LYS A 640 15.89 -30.89 27.37
C LYS A 640 16.31 -29.44 27.60
N LEU A 641 15.71 -28.48 26.88
CA LEU A 641 15.97 -27.05 27.06
C LEU A 641 15.23 -26.47 28.26
N GLY A 642 14.10 -27.05 28.67
CA GLY A 642 13.28 -26.56 29.79
C GLY A 642 12.47 -25.29 29.50
N TYR A 643 12.37 -24.88 28.22
CA TYR A 643 11.50 -23.82 27.73
C TYR A 643 11.09 -24.12 26.28
N THR A 644 10.13 -23.36 25.74
CA THR A 644 9.55 -23.62 24.41
C THR A 644 10.00 -22.57 23.38
N PRO A 645 10.99 -22.85 22.52
CA PRO A 645 11.29 -22.04 21.34
C PRO A 645 10.15 -22.07 20.30
N ILE A 646 10.14 -21.10 19.39
CA ILE A 646 9.24 -21.09 18.23
C ILE A 646 9.52 -22.31 17.35
N ARG A 647 8.49 -23.08 16.96
CA ARG A 647 8.63 -24.15 15.97
C ARG A 647 8.07 -23.76 14.61
N HIS A 648 8.79 -24.10 13.55
CA HIS A 648 8.30 -23.88 12.18
C HIS A 648 8.89 -24.84 11.15
N ILE A 649 8.07 -25.31 10.20
CA ILE A 649 8.53 -26.21 9.13
C ILE A 649 7.88 -25.92 7.77
N LEU A 650 6.65 -25.40 7.75
CA LEU A 650 5.90 -25.15 6.52
C LEU A 650 6.55 -24.05 5.66
N ASN A 651 6.85 -24.39 4.41
CA ASN A 651 7.08 -23.46 3.29
C ASN A 651 5.73 -23.09 2.63
N SER A 652 5.73 -22.30 1.55
CA SER A 652 4.49 -21.82 0.90
C SER A 652 3.49 -22.93 0.54
N SER A 653 3.91 -24.03 -0.09
CA SER A 653 3.03 -25.18 -0.37
C SER A 653 2.66 -25.97 0.88
N GLY A 654 3.52 -25.97 1.90
CA GLY A 654 3.23 -26.50 3.23
C GLY A 654 2.07 -25.79 3.89
N ILE A 655 2.04 -24.44 3.82
CA ILE A 655 0.98 -23.60 4.39
C ILE A 655 -0.38 -23.96 3.81
N THR A 656 -0.46 -24.31 2.52
CA THR A 656 -1.74 -24.59 1.87
C THR A 656 -2.19 -26.05 2.04
N SER A 657 -1.25 -26.98 2.23
CA SER A 657 -1.53 -28.41 2.12
C SER A 657 -1.45 -29.16 3.45
N TYR A 658 -0.80 -28.57 4.46
CA TYR A 658 -0.51 -29.21 5.76
C TYR A 658 -0.71 -28.23 6.94
N THR A 659 -1.79 -27.41 6.90
CA THR A 659 -2.12 -26.37 7.90
C THR A 659 -2.17 -26.89 9.34
N ASP A 660 -2.48 -28.16 9.55
CA ASP A 660 -2.51 -28.77 10.88
C ASP A 660 -1.13 -28.79 11.55
N HIS A 661 -0.06 -28.72 10.75
CA HIS A 661 1.34 -28.66 11.20
C HIS A 661 1.93 -27.25 11.12
N GLN A 662 1.11 -26.21 11.32
CA GLN A 662 1.55 -24.81 11.29
C GLN A 662 2.42 -24.39 12.49
N TYR A 663 2.34 -25.13 13.60
CA TYR A 663 3.06 -24.84 14.85
C TYR A 663 2.97 -23.34 15.24
N ASP A 664 4.11 -22.70 15.52
CA ASP A 664 4.19 -21.34 16.06
C ASP A 664 4.48 -20.30 14.97
N MET A 665 5.14 -20.71 13.88
CA MET A 665 5.48 -19.84 12.75
C MET A 665 5.49 -20.62 11.43
N VAL A 666 5.24 -19.94 10.32
CA VAL A 666 5.41 -20.48 8.95
C VAL A 666 6.33 -19.60 8.11
N ARG A 667 6.87 -20.13 7.02
CA ARG A 667 7.74 -19.37 6.11
C ARG A 667 7.10 -19.22 4.74
N ILE A 668 6.89 -17.99 4.30
CA ILE A 668 6.32 -17.67 2.99
C ILE A 668 7.42 -17.18 2.03
N GLY A 669 7.53 -17.84 0.88
CA GLY A 669 8.37 -17.45 -0.25
C GLY A 669 7.48 -17.24 -1.47
N ILE A 670 7.42 -18.21 -2.39
CA ILE A 670 6.73 -18.07 -3.69
C ILE A 670 5.25 -17.75 -3.54
N GLY A 671 4.63 -18.22 -2.45
CA GLY A 671 3.24 -17.91 -2.15
C GLY A 671 2.97 -16.41 -2.06
N MET A 672 3.95 -15.60 -1.61
CA MET A 672 3.82 -14.15 -1.58
C MET A 672 3.85 -13.53 -2.99
N LEU A 673 4.50 -14.19 -3.95
CA LEU A 673 4.61 -13.78 -5.35
C LEU A 673 3.39 -14.17 -6.21
N GLY A 674 2.48 -14.93 -5.61
CA GLY A 674 1.21 -15.30 -6.23
C GLY A 674 1.21 -16.66 -6.91
N GLU A 675 2.14 -17.55 -6.56
CA GLU A 675 2.20 -18.90 -7.11
C GLU A 675 1.82 -19.96 -6.08
N SER A 676 1.08 -20.96 -6.54
CA SER A 676 0.74 -22.16 -5.79
C SER A 676 0.68 -23.38 -6.71
N PRO A 677 1.16 -24.56 -6.27
CA PRO A 677 0.93 -25.81 -6.99
C PRO A 677 -0.55 -26.23 -6.98
N ASN A 678 -1.35 -25.73 -6.01
CA ASN A 678 -2.76 -26.04 -5.91
C ASN A 678 -3.59 -25.08 -6.78
N SER A 679 -4.34 -25.62 -7.74
CA SER A 679 -5.13 -24.84 -8.71
C SER A 679 -6.24 -24.00 -8.08
N GLU A 680 -6.85 -24.45 -6.99
CA GLU A 680 -7.90 -23.68 -6.30
C GLU A 680 -7.31 -22.51 -5.53
N ILE A 681 -6.16 -22.72 -4.88
CA ILE A 681 -5.42 -21.65 -4.22
C ILE A 681 -4.88 -20.65 -5.24
N GLN A 682 -4.35 -21.14 -6.37
CA GLN A 682 -3.81 -20.29 -7.43
C GLN A 682 -4.82 -19.26 -7.94
N LYS A 683 -6.11 -19.62 -8.02
CA LYS A 683 -7.20 -18.70 -8.41
C LYS A 683 -7.41 -17.54 -7.43
N GLN A 684 -7.02 -17.72 -6.17
CA GLN A 684 -7.16 -16.70 -5.11
C GLN A 684 -5.94 -15.79 -5.02
N LEU A 685 -4.81 -16.20 -5.60
CA LEU A 685 -3.57 -15.43 -5.58
C LEU A 685 -3.51 -14.45 -6.74
N ARG A 686 -2.81 -13.33 -6.52
CA ARG A 686 -2.59 -12.27 -7.50
C ARG A 686 -1.16 -12.32 -8.00
N SER A 687 -0.98 -12.17 -9.31
CA SER A 687 0.34 -11.95 -9.92
C SER A 687 0.97 -10.69 -9.33
N VAL A 688 2.21 -10.81 -8.86
CA VAL A 688 2.95 -9.70 -8.25
C VAL A 688 3.80 -8.94 -9.26
N VAL A 689 4.27 -9.60 -10.31
CA VAL A 689 5.37 -9.08 -11.15
C VAL A 689 4.93 -8.94 -12.59
N SER A 690 5.27 -7.80 -13.20
CA SER A 690 5.09 -7.55 -14.63
C SER A 690 6.37 -7.09 -15.29
N PHE A 691 6.88 -7.86 -16.25
CA PHE A 691 8.00 -7.40 -17.07
C PHE A 691 7.47 -6.82 -18.37
N LYS A 692 7.60 -5.49 -18.52
CA LYS A 692 7.12 -4.74 -19.65
C LYS A 692 8.26 -4.06 -20.40
N THR A 693 8.05 -3.87 -21.69
CA THR A 693 8.89 -3.08 -22.57
C THR A 693 8.01 -2.41 -23.64
N VAL A 694 8.62 -1.79 -24.65
CA VAL A 694 7.92 -1.15 -25.77
C VAL A 694 8.44 -1.65 -27.11
N ILE A 695 7.65 -1.48 -28.16
CA ILE A 695 8.12 -1.71 -29.54
C ILE A 695 9.05 -0.56 -29.94
N SER A 696 10.33 -0.86 -30.18
CA SER A 696 11.31 0.13 -30.65
C SER A 696 11.17 0.41 -32.15
N GLN A 697 10.94 -0.62 -32.94
CA GLN A 697 10.87 -0.49 -34.40
C GLN A 697 9.99 -1.58 -35.00
N ILE A 698 9.21 -1.23 -36.03
CA ILE A 698 8.50 -2.21 -36.87
C ILE A 698 9.13 -2.24 -38.26
N SER A 699 9.43 -3.44 -38.76
CA SER A 699 9.99 -3.65 -40.09
C SER A 699 9.18 -4.69 -40.86
N LEU A 700 9.01 -4.45 -42.16
CA LEU A 700 8.46 -5.45 -43.09
C LEU A 700 9.62 -6.32 -43.57
N VAL A 701 9.51 -7.63 -43.37
CA VAL A 701 10.48 -8.64 -43.83
C VAL A 701 9.85 -9.36 -45.01
N GLU A 702 10.50 -9.32 -46.17
CA GLU A 702 9.96 -9.91 -47.40
C GLU A 702 10.06 -11.44 -47.39
N ASN A 703 9.21 -12.09 -48.19
CA ASN A 703 9.25 -13.55 -48.35
C ASN A 703 10.67 -14.02 -48.74
N GLY A 704 11.22 -14.97 -47.97
CA GLY A 704 12.55 -15.53 -48.19
C GLY A 704 13.69 -14.81 -47.46
N GLU A 705 13.44 -13.62 -46.91
CA GLU A 705 14.37 -12.93 -46.03
C GLU A 705 14.44 -13.57 -44.64
N SER A 706 15.42 -13.16 -43.84
CA SER A 706 15.72 -13.78 -42.55
C SER A 706 16.02 -12.76 -41.46
N VAL A 707 15.76 -13.13 -40.20
CA VAL A 707 15.88 -12.22 -39.05
C VAL A 707 16.96 -12.67 -38.08
N GLY A 708 17.79 -11.70 -37.64
CA GLY A 708 18.73 -11.84 -36.53
C GLY A 708 19.96 -12.72 -36.79
N TYR A 709 20.71 -12.98 -35.71
CA TYR A 709 21.94 -13.77 -35.78
C TYR A 709 21.71 -15.19 -36.31
N SER A 710 22.66 -15.64 -37.12
CA SER A 710 22.66 -16.97 -37.76
C SER A 710 21.43 -17.23 -38.64
N ARG A 711 20.64 -16.19 -38.97
CA ARG A 711 19.48 -16.26 -39.86
C ARG A 711 18.50 -17.38 -39.46
N ARG A 712 18.31 -17.59 -38.15
CA ARG A 712 17.56 -18.74 -37.61
C ARG A 712 16.08 -18.72 -37.97
N PHE A 713 15.52 -17.53 -38.15
CA PHE A 713 14.17 -17.35 -38.68
C PHE A 713 14.25 -16.92 -40.14
N LYS A 714 13.42 -17.54 -40.98
CA LYS A 714 13.24 -17.20 -42.38
C LYS A 714 11.74 -17.00 -42.63
N ALA A 715 11.38 -15.88 -43.23
CA ALA A 715 10.00 -15.56 -43.54
C ALA A 715 9.51 -16.39 -44.74
N ASP A 716 8.32 -16.97 -44.64
CA ASP A 716 7.61 -17.74 -45.66
C ASP A 716 6.59 -16.91 -46.45
N HIS A 717 6.25 -15.72 -45.94
CA HIS A 717 5.52 -14.65 -46.62
C HIS A 717 5.98 -13.29 -46.10
N ASN A 718 5.48 -12.20 -46.69
CA ASN A 718 5.79 -10.85 -46.21
C ASN A 718 5.27 -10.69 -44.78
N THR A 719 6.18 -10.55 -43.82
CA THR A 719 5.88 -10.64 -42.39
C THR A 719 6.25 -9.34 -41.69
N LYS A 720 5.37 -8.82 -40.82
CA LYS A 720 5.72 -7.70 -39.94
C LYS A 720 6.46 -8.19 -38.69
N ILE A 721 7.69 -7.70 -38.51
CA ILE A 721 8.53 -8.01 -37.35
C ILE A 721 8.75 -6.74 -36.53
N ALA A 722 8.51 -6.83 -35.23
CA ALA A 722 8.83 -5.77 -34.28
C ALA A 722 10.12 -6.11 -33.51
N THR A 723 10.96 -5.10 -33.33
CA THR A 723 12.15 -5.15 -32.46
C THR A 723 11.81 -4.51 -31.12
N ILE A 724 12.18 -5.16 -30.03
CA ILE A 724 11.98 -4.68 -28.66
C ILE A 724 13.31 -4.62 -27.90
N PRO A 725 13.51 -3.66 -26.98
CA PRO A 725 14.79 -3.38 -26.33
C PRO A 725 14.97 -4.24 -25.07
N VAL A 726 14.88 -5.56 -25.25
CA VAL A 726 15.14 -6.57 -24.23
C VAL A 726 15.89 -7.73 -24.84
N GLY A 727 17.00 -8.13 -24.22
CA GLY A 727 17.83 -9.24 -24.69
C GLY A 727 18.36 -10.13 -23.55
N TYR A 728 19.36 -10.95 -23.85
CA TYR A 728 19.87 -11.89 -22.85
C TYR A 728 20.63 -11.22 -21.71
N ALA A 729 21.15 -10.00 -21.90
CA ALA A 729 21.77 -9.27 -20.81
C ALA A 729 20.73 -8.63 -19.85
N ASP A 730 19.43 -8.63 -20.21
CA ASP A 730 18.31 -8.28 -19.32
C ASP A 730 17.80 -9.48 -18.51
N GLY A 731 18.27 -10.69 -18.83
CA GLY A 731 17.82 -11.94 -18.20
C GLY A 731 16.95 -12.82 -19.09
N ILE A 732 16.82 -12.53 -20.39
CA ILE A 732 16.04 -13.38 -21.31
C ILE A 732 16.91 -14.51 -21.89
N PRO A 733 16.63 -15.79 -21.60
CA PRO A 733 17.49 -16.88 -22.05
C PRO A 733 17.45 -17.06 -23.57
N ARG A 734 18.61 -17.17 -24.23
CA ARG A 734 18.69 -17.37 -25.69
C ARG A 734 17.92 -18.59 -26.21
N LEU A 735 17.64 -19.56 -25.35
CA LEU A 735 16.93 -20.80 -25.67
C LEU A 735 15.46 -20.58 -26.05
N ILE A 736 14.82 -19.49 -25.60
CA ILE A 736 13.41 -19.22 -25.91
C ILE A 736 13.22 -18.50 -27.26
N GLY A 737 14.32 -18.17 -27.94
CA GLY A 737 14.27 -17.58 -29.27
C GLY A 737 13.77 -18.56 -30.33
N ASN A 738 13.48 -18.03 -31.52
CA ASN A 738 13.12 -18.79 -32.71
C ASN A 738 11.90 -19.71 -32.53
N GLN A 739 10.78 -19.07 -32.16
CA GLN A 739 9.43 -19.61 -32.01
C GLN A 739 9.23 -20.55 -30.83
N VAL A 740 10.20 -20.63 -29.91
CA VAL A 740 10.06 -21.39 -28.67
C VAL A 740 9.22 -20.64 -27.64
N GLY A 741 9.47 -19.34 -27.47
CA GLY A 741 8.75 -18.47 -26.55
C GLY A 741 7.87 -17.44 -27.28
N ASN A 742 6.94 -16.87 -26.52
CA ASN A 742 6.04 -15.81 -26.96
C ASN A 742 6.05 -14.65 -25.94
N VAL A 743 5.67 -13.46 -26.39
CA VAL A 743 5.38 -12.29 -25.54
C VAL A 743 4.00 -11.72 -25.86
N GLY A 744 3.42 -10.89 -25.01
CA GLY A 744 2.11 -10.29 -25.22
C GLY A 744 2.17 -8.89 -25.85
N VAL A 745 1.39 -8.66 -26.91
CA VAL A 745 1.12 -7.35 -27.51
C VAL A 745 -0.39 -7.20 -27.69
N ASN A 746 -1.01 -6.14 -27.15
CA ASN A 746 -2.47 -5.94 -27.20
C ASN A 746 -3.28 -7.19 -26.80
N LYS A 747 -2.85 -7.86 -25.70
CA LYS A 747 -3.45 -9.12 -25.19
C LYS A 747 -3.38 -10.31 -26.17
N THR A 748 -2.55 -10.24 -27.20
CA THR A 748 -2.31 -11.31 -28.18
C THR A 748 -0.86 -11.78 -28.09
N LEU A 749 -0.61 -13.10 -28.17
CA LEU A 749 0.76 -13.62 -28.16
C LEU A 749 1.46 -13.35 -29.50
N ALA A 750 2.66 -12.82 -29.42
CA ALA A 750 3.60 -12.60 -30.50
C ALA A 750 4.79 -13.56 -30.34
N PRO A 751 5.04 -14.49 -31.29
CA PRO A 751 6.18 -15.39 -31.24
C PRO A 751 7.52 -14.65 -31.32
N ILE A 752 8.48 -15.04 -30.49
CA ILE A 752 9.86 -14.53 -30.56
C ILE A 752 10.53 -15.15 -31.79
N VAL A 753 11.03 -14.36 -32.72
CA VAL A 753 11.68 -14.84 -33.95
C VAL A 753 13.18 -14.60 -33.95
N GLY A 754 13.93 -15.50 -34.60
CA GLY A 754 15.38 -15.44 -34.67
C GLY A 754 16.06 -15.70 -33.32
N SER A 755 17.35 -15.40 -33.24
CA SER A 755 18.10 -15.50 -31.98
C SER A 755 17.84 -14.27 -31.10
N ILE A 756 17.72 -14.46 -29.78
CA ILE A 756 17.79 -13.36 -28.82
C ILE A 756 19.19 -12.74 -28.86
N CYS A 757 19.24 -11.42 -29.03
CA CYS A 757 20.47 -10.62 -29.05
C CYS A 757 20.82 -10.13 -27.63
N MET A 758 21.93 -9.40 -27.48
CA MET A 758 22.39 -8.93 -26.16
C MET A 758 21.38 -8.00 -25.50
N ASP A 759 20.89 -7.01 -26.25
CA ASP A 759 20.02 -5.94 -25.74
C ASP A 759 18.66 -5.86 -26.44
N MET A 760 18.41 -6.75 -27.41
CA MET A 760 17.20 -6.71 -28.23
C MET A 760 16.71 -8.11 -28.58
N MET A 761 15.41 -8.21 -28.85
CA MET A 761 14.81 -9.38 -29.46
C MET A 761 13.73 -8.98 -30.46
N MET A 762 13.42 -9.88 -31.39
CA MET A 762 12.47 -9.66 -32.46
C MET A 762 11.25 -10.55 -32.25
N ILE A 763 10.07 -10.00 -32.53
CA ILE A 763 8.79 -10.67 -32.36
C ILE A 763 7.96 -10.57 -33.64
N ASN A 764 7.26 -11.64 -34.00
CA ASN A 764 6.34 -11.63 -35.13
C ASN A 764 4.98 -11.07 -34.70
N ILE A 765 4.58 -9.98 -35.35
CA ILE A 765 3.35 -9.23 -35.07
C ILE A 765 2.39 -9.22 -36.26
N ASP A 766 2.64 -10.04 -37.28
CA ASP A 766 1.91 -10.04 -38.54
C ASP A 766 0.41 -10.28 -38.38
N HIS A 767 0.03 -11.14 -37.44
CA HIS A 767 -1.37 -11.45 -37.10
C HIS A 767 -2.02 -10.46 -36.13
N ILE A 768 -1.30 -9.45 -35.65
CA ILE A 768 -1.79 -8.50 -34.64
C ILE A 768 -2.17 -7.18 -35.30
N PRO A 769 -3.46 -6.78 -35.29
CA PRO A 769 -3.90 -5.56 -35.95
C PRO A 769 -3.47 -4.30 -35.20
N ASN A 770 -3.23 -3.22 -35.95
CA ASN A 770 -3.02 -1.85 -35.44
C ASN A 770 -1.83 -1.65 -34.47
N VAL A 771 -0.81 -2.51 -34.53
CA VAL A 771 0.41 -2.38 -33.73
C VAL A 771 1.28 -1.22 -34.23
N LYS A 772 1.78 -0.40 -33.31
CA LYS A 772 2.64 0.77 -33.59
C LYS A 772 3.92 0.75 -32.74
N GLU A 773 4.93 1.46 -33.22
CA GLU A 773 6.12 1.77 -32.40
C GLU A 773 5.70 2.55 -31.16
N GLY A 774 6.29 2.22 -30.01
CA GLY A 774 5.91 2.71 -28.69
C GLY A 774 4.82 1.90 -27.99
N ASP A 775 4.12 0.98 -28.67
CA ASP A 775 3.13 0.12 -28.01
C ASP A 775 3.80 -0.77 -26.95
N THR A 776 3.11 -0.97 -25.82
CA THR A 776 3.60 -1.80 -24.72
C THR A 776 3.64 -3.28 -25.11
N VAL A 777 4.77 -3.91 -24.82
CA VAL A 777 4.97 -5.35 -24.91
C VAL A 777 5.12 -5.92 -23.50
N THR A 778 4.33 -6.94 -23.18
CA THR A 778 4.43 -7.67 -21.91
C THR A 778 5.26 -8.93 -22.13
N VAL A 779 6.47 -8.98 -21.57
CA VAL A 779 7.33 -10.17 -21.65
C VAL A 779 6.70 -11.31 -20.84
N PHE A 780 6.24 -11.00 -19.63
CA PHE A 780 5.33 -11.84 -18.85
C PHE A 780 4.54 -11.00 -17.85
N ASN A 781 3.28 -11.42 -17.66
CA ASN A 781 2.28 -11.07 -16.64
C ASN A 781 0.90 -11.19 -17.29
N ALA A 782 0.06 -12.06 -16.75
CA ALA A 782 -1.19 -12.54 -17.35
C ALA A 782 -1.04 -13.27 -18.70
N TYR A 783 -0.43 -12.67 -19.73
CA TYR A 783 -0.35 -13.28 -21.06
C TYR A 783 0.94 -12.90 -21.84
N PRO A 784 1.98 -13.76 -21.87
CA PRO A 784 2.05 -15.03 -21.14
C PRO A 784 2.16 -14.78 -19.63
N SER A 785 1.68 -15.72 -18.83
CA SER A 785 1.94 -15.78 -17.40
C SER A 785 3.43 -16.05 -17.11
N LEU A 786 3.88 -15.72 -15.90
CA LEU A 786 5.25 -16.02 -15.47
C LEU A 786 5.53 -17.54 -15.51
N LYS A 787 4.54 -18.37 -15.19
CA LYS A 787 4.62 -19.82 -15.26
C LYS A 787 4.79 -20.34 -16.70
N GLU A 788 4.04 -19.79 -17.65
CA GLU A 788 4.21 -20.13 -19.08
C GLU A 788 5.59 -19.69 -19.58
N PHE A 789 6.03 -18.50 -19.19
CA PHE A 789 7.36 -18.01 -19.54
C PHE A 789 8.47 -18.91 -18.98
N ALA A 790 8.35 -19.33 -17.71
CA ALA A 790 9.27 -20.29 -17.09
C ALA A 790 9.27 -21.65 -17.82
N ALA A 791 8.10 -22.11 -18.29
CA ALA A 791 8.00 -23.32 -19.11
C ALA A 791 8.73 -23.17 -20.45
N TYR A 792 8.64 -22.02 -21.13
CA TYR A 792 9.45 -21.73 -22.32
C TYR A 792 10.95 -21.84 -22.01
N CYS A 793 11.36 -21.32 -20.85
CA CYS A 793 12.73 -21.37 -20.35
C CYS A 793 13.17 -22.77 -19.88
N LYS A 794 12.26 -23.74 -19.78
CA LYS A 794 12.49 -25.07 -19.16
C LYS A 794 12.99 -24.97 -17.72
N THR A 795 12.41 -24.06 -16.95
CA THR A 795 12.78 -23.83 -15.55
C THR A 795 11.54 -23.44 -14.70
N ILE A 796 11.77 -23.08 -13.44
CA ILE A 796 10.79 -22.59 -12.48
C ILE A 796 10.74 -21.05 -12.46
N THR A 797 9.63 -20.51 -11.96
CA THR A 797 9.39 -19.06 -11.90
C THR A 797 10.46 -18.29 -11.10
N TYR A 798 11.00 -18.91 -10.05
CA TYR A 798 12.09 -18.31 -9.26
C TYR A 798 13.33 -18.00 -10.09
N GLU A 799 13.79 -18.96 -10.91
CA GLU A 799 15.00 -18.79 -11.70
C GLU A 799 14.81 -17.67 -12.73
N VAL A 800 13.62 -17.58 -13.33
CA VAL A 800 13.25 -16.47 -14.23
C VAL A 800 13.42 -15.13 -13.52
N LEU A 801 12.80 -14.95 -12.36
CA LEU A 801 12.83 -13.67 -11.64
C LEU A 801 14.24 -13.30 -11.16
N THR A 802 15.00 -14.26 -10.62
CA THR A 802 16.37 -14.01 -10.18
C THR A 802 17.36 -13.75 -11.32
N SER A 803 17.01 -14.17 -12.55
CA SER A 803 17.84 -13.92 -13.74
C SER A 803 17.66 -12.51 -14.30
N ILE A 804 16.62 -11.78 -13.89
CA ILE A 804 16.36 -10.41 -14.37
C ILE A 804 17.45 -9.48 -13.86
N SER A 805 18.21 -8.94 -14.81
CA SER A 805 19.37 -8.11 -14.50
C SER A 805 18.99 -6.87 -13.67
N PRO A 806 19.87 -6.42 -12.75
CA PRO A 806 19.74 -5.12 -12.08
C PRO A 806 19.59 -3.93 -13.03
N ARG A 807 19.99 -4.06 -14.30
CA ARG A 807 19.84 -3.02 -15.33
C ARG A 807 18.38 -2.75 -15.73
N VAL A 808 17.49 -3.72 -15.52
CA VAL A 808 16.05 -3.54 -15.70
C VAL A 808 15.51 -2.76 -14.51
N LYS A 809 14.86 -1.62 -14.77
CA LYS A 809 14.35 -0.77 -13.69
C LYS A 809 13.20 -1.47 -12.97
N ARG A 810 13.30 -1.58 -11.64
CA ARG A 810 12.18 -2.00 -10.79
C ARG A 810 11.28 -0.80 -10.47
N ILE A 811 9.97 -0.97 -10.60
CA ILE A 811 8.95 0.02 -10.26
C ILE A 811 7.97 -0.63 -9.30
N TYR A 812 7.77 -0.03 -8.12
CA TYR A 812 6.87 -0.57 -7.11
C TYR A 812 5.54 0.17 -7.14
N VAL A 813 4.46 -0.55 -7.44
CA VAL A 813 3.10 0.01 -7.55
C VAL A 813 2.22 -0.43 -6.39
N LYS A 814 1.30 0.43 -5.99
CA LYS A 814 0.30 0.20 -4.94
C LYS A 814 -1.09 0.43 -5.56
N ASP A 815 -1.63 -0.58 -6.23
CA ASP A 815 -2.93 -0.53 -6.93
C ASP A 815 -4.14 -0.39 -6.01
#